data_AF-A0A255GNU7-F1
#
_entry.id   AF-A0A255GNU7-F1
#
_cell.length_a   1.000
_cell.length_b   1.000
_cell.length_c   1.000
_cell.angle_alpha   90.00
_cell.angle_beta   90.00
_cell.angle_gamma   90.00
#
_symmetry.space_group_name_H-M   'P 1'
#
loop_
_entity.id
_entity.type
_entity.pdbx_description
1 polymer ?
#
loop_
_entity_poly.entity_id
_entity_poly.type
_entity_poly.pdbx_seq_one_letter_code
_entity_poly.pdbx_strand_id
1 'polypeptide(L)'
;MLQSATGAPGIRWIALPRRFAGVRVTVQELADRVRRWIRPGERRILGITGPPGTGKSHLAGALAAALGDRVVLVGMDAFHLANAELVRLGRRDRKGAPDTFDTDGYLALLHRLRDQRTGTIYAPVFDRSIETVIGSAIPIPAEVPLVITEGNYLVHDDEAWVEVRDVLDEVWYLDTPATERARRLLGRRRSFGYATEQAASWVRDVDAVNAEVVEQSRERADLIVQLDNEPTPLTAANLPRFTAPVTTPDYPRDPEGIKVVHFGVGGFHRAHQAMYFDALLARGEHWGICGVGTLPQDTAIRDALNAQDQLYTLLTVAPDGRETVRIIGSHFAHLHAPDDPAAVIERLAHPDTRIVTLTITEGGYGVDDATPDSALGLITTGLATRRERGLPAYSVVSCDNILHNGRVAREAILGYAARTDPELADWIAGNVAFPNSMVDRITPATSEEVRADVAALGIDDRWPVRSESFTQWVIEDSFSNGRPELAALAEAGVQVVEDVTPYEMMKLRLLNASHQVIGQLGLLAGATEVHEVMRDPKFAEFVDGYLREEGLPTLPEVPGIDLDRYCTQLLERYGSEAVRDTLERLVTDASDRISTFLLPVIADQLAGDGRIERSTLTIAAWCQRLASGVEINDRRRDEVIAAARRDEQTPGAFLDLPLFGETGRNPKLREEFIRARERLRVDPHVG
;
A
#
# COMPACT_ATOMS: atom_id res chain seq x y z
N MET A 1 -45.29 -39.89 8.44
CA MET A 1 -43.95 -40.49 8.27
C MET A 1 -43.38 -39.99 6.95
N LEU A 2 -42.15 -39.43 6.95
CA LEU A 2 -41.24 -39.19 5.81
C LEU A 2 -41.79 -38.25 4.69
N GLN A 3 -41.20 -37.09 4.33
CA GLN A 3 -39.86 -36.83 3.77
C GLN A 3 -39.54 -37.71 2.54
N SER A 4 -38.96 -37.26 1.42
CA SER A 4 -38.46 -35.94 0.97
C SER A 4 -38.71 -35.84 -0.57
N ALA A 5 -38.31 -34.83 -1.35
CA ALA A 5 -37.45 -33.65 -1.15
C ALA A 5 -37.88 -32.45 -2.05
N THR A 6 -37.14 -31.35 -2.00
CA THR A 6 -37.33 -30.10 -2.76
C THR A 6 -36.59 -30.09 -4.10
N GLY A 7 -37.24 -29.61 -5.17
CA GLY A 7 -36.56 -29.25 -6.42
C GLY A 7 -35.97 -27.84 -6.36
N ALA A 8 -34.71 -27.68 -6.76
CA ALA A 8 -34.08 -26.37 -6.94
C ALA A 8 -34.47 -25.75 -8.31
N PRO A 9 -34.59 -24.42 -8.44
CA PRO A 9 -34.90 -23.77 -9.70
C PRO A 9 -33.74 -23.90 -10.69
N GLY A 10 -34.02 -24.39 -11.89
CA GLY A 10 -33.00 -24.65 -12.90
C GLY A 10 -32.38 -23.36 -13.46
N ILE A 11 -31.08 -23.20 -13.26
CA ILE A 11 -30.25 -22.23 -14.01
C ILE A 11 -30.36 -22.56 -15.50
N ARG A 12 -30.73 -21.58 -16.33
CA ARG A 12 -30.72 -21.72 -17.79
C ARG A 12 -29.28 -21.60 -18.29
N TRP A 13 -28.68 -22.74 -18.61
CA TRP A 13 -27.32 -22.82 -19.16
C TRP A 13 -27.27 -22.36 -20.62
N ILE A 14 -26.43 -21.38 -20.91
CA ILE A 14 -26.12 -20.95 -22.28
C ILE A 14 -25.12 -21.94 -22.88
N ALA A 15 -25.52 -22.64 -23.95
CA ALA A 15 -24.57 -23.35 -24.78
C ALA A 15 -23.75 -22.31 -25.56
N LEU A 16 -22.48 -22.12 -25.18
CA LEU A 16 -21.57 -21.17 -25.84
C LEU A 16 -21.48 -21.48 -27.36
N PRO A 17 -21.95 -20.57 -28.24
CA PRO A 17 -22.02 -20.86 -29.66
C PRO A 17 -20.64 -20.82 -30.30
N ARG A 18 -20.31 -21.84 -31.08
CA ARG A 18 -19.21 -21.76 -32.06
C ARG A 18 -19.65 -20.84 -33.21
N ARG A 19 -19.42 -19.51 -33.10
CA ARG A 19 -19.01 -18.58 -34.21
C ARG A 19 -19.05 -17.07 -33.87
N PHE A 20 -17.98 -16.39 -34.28
CA PHE A 20 -17.86 -14.98 -34.73
C PHE A 20 -18.23 -13.78 -33.85
N ALA A 21 -18.72 -13.94 -32.61
CA ALA A 21 -18.70 -12.87 -31.61
C ALA A 21 -17.81 -13.27 -30.43
N GLY A 22 -16.88 -12.39 -30.03
CA GLY A 22 -16.04 -12.64 -28.85
C GLY A 22 -16.92 -12.74 -27.61
N VAL A 23 -16.94 -13.89 -26.95
CA VAL A 23 -17.83 -14.10 -25.80
C VAL A 23 -17.15 -13.58 -24.54
N ARG A 24 -17.83 -12.70 -23.80
CA ARG A 24 -17.44 -12.35 -22.43
C ARG A 24 -17.59 -13.55 -21.51
N VAL A 25 -16.52 -13.91 -20.83
CA VAL A 25 -16.44 -15.08 -19.96
C VAL A 25 -15.54 -14.81 -18.76
N THR A 26 -15.86 -15.40 -17.62
CA THR A 26 -15.00 -15.43 -16.45
C THR A 26 -13.98 -16.57 -16.54
N VAL A 27 -12.87 -16.45 -15.79
CA VAL A 27 -11.88 -17.54 -15.66
C VAL A 27 -12.52 -18.82 -15.11
N GLN A 28 -13.50 -18.70 -14.20
CA GLN A 28 -14.18 -19.85 -13.61
C GLN A 28 -15.05 -20.60 -14.63
N GLU A 29 -15.78 -19.91 -15.51
CA GLU A 29 -16.56 -20.56 -16.57
C GLU A 29 -15.67 -21.30 -17.57
N LEU A 30 -14.49 -20.75 -17.86
CA LEU A 30 -13.46 -21.41 -18.66
C LEU A 30 -12.85 -22.62 -17.95
N ALA A 31 -12.59 -22.54 -16.64
CA ALA A 31 -12.17 -23.69 -15.84
C ALA A 31 -13.25 -24.79 -15.85
N ASP A 32 -14.53 -24.44 -15.70
CA ASP A 32 -15.65 -25.39 -15.76
C ASP A 32 -15.90 -25.96 -17.17
N ARG A 33 -15.56 -25.23 -18.23
CA ARG A 33 -15.48 -25.80 -19.60
C ARG A 33 -14.40 -26.88 -19.65
N VAL A 34 -13.19 -26.59 -19.16
CA VAL A 34 -12.06 -27.51 -19.18
C VAL A 34 -12.28 -28.75 -18.29
N ARG A 35 -12.84 -28.58 -17.09
CA ARG A 35 -13.19 -29.69 -16.18
C ARG A 35 -14.12 -30.72 -16.82
N ARG A 36 -15.02 -30.29 -17.72
CA ARG A 36 -15.95 -31.15 -18.49
C ARG A 36 -15.34 -31.74 -19.76
N TRP A 37 -14.23 -31.18 -20.23
CA TRP A 37 -13.54 -31.59 -21.46
C TRP A 37 -12.43 -32.62 -21.18
N ILE A 38 -11.75 -32.48 -20.04
CA ILE A 38 -10.80 -33.47 -19.51
C ILE A 38 -11.49 -34.83 -19.33
N ARG A 39 -10.82 -35.90 -19.75
CA ARG A 39 -11.24 -37.30 -19.55
C ARG A 39 -10.09 -38.13 -19.00
N PRO A 40 -10.32 -39.04 -18.03
CA PRO A 40 -9.28 -39.94 -17.54
C PRO A 40 -8.68 -40.78 -18.67
N GLY A 41 -7.35 -40.81 -18.76
CA GLY A 41 -6.61 -41.60 -19.76
C GLY A 41 -6.52 -40.99 -21.16
N GLU A 42 -7.16 -39.85 -21.43
CA GLU A 42 -6.98 -39.09 -22.68
C GLU A 42 -6.07 -37.87 -22.43
N ARG A 43 -4.98 -37.73 -23.19
CA ARG A 43 -4.20 -36.49 -23.25
C ARG A 43 -4.95 -35.46 -24.09
N ARG A 44 -5.06 -34.23 -23.59
CA ARG A 44 -5.51 -33.04 -24.32
C ARG A 44 -4.45 -31.95 -24.31
N ILE A 45 -4.37 -31.18 -25.38
CA ILE A 45 -3.53 -29.97 -25.46
C ILE A 45 -4.41 -28.77 -25.81
N LEU A 46 -4.49 -27.80 -24.89
CA LEU A 46 -5.19 -26.53 -25.07
C LEU A 46 -4.18 -25.44 -25.47
N GLY A 47 -4.41 -24.79 -26.60
CA GLY A 47 -3.70 -23.56 -26.95
C GLY A 47 -4.39 -22.32 -26.37
N ILE A 48 -3.63 -21.38 -25.80
CA ILE A 48 -4.10 -20.03 -25.46
C ILE A 48 -3.26 -19.03 -26.24
N THR A 49 -3.91 -18.29 -27.14
CA THR A 49 -3.27 -17.38 -28.10
C THR A 49 -3.89 -15.98 -28.04
N GLY A 50 -3.34 -15.05 -28.81
CA GLY A 50 -3.73 -13.65 -28.85
C GLY A 50 -2.55 -12.70 -28.65
N PRO A 51 -2.73 -11.38 -28.85
CA PRO A 51 -1.60 -10.46 -29.05
C PRO A 51 -0.71 -10.27 -27.81
N PRO A 52 0.49 -9.68 -27.96
CA PRO A 52 1.26 -9.15 -26.83
C PRO A 52 0.39 -8.31 -25.90
N GLY A 53 0.56 -8.47 -24.58
CA GLY A 53 -0.21 -7.73 -23.58
C GLY A 53 -1.64 -8.25 -23.30
N THR A 54 -2.18 -9.19 -24.07
CA THR A 54 -3.57 -9.66 -23.88
C THR A 54 -3.80 -10.45 -22.58
N GLY A 55 -2.75 -10.99 -21.94
CA GLY A 55 -2.86 -11.69 -20.66
C GLY A 55 -2.86 -13.23 -20.71
N LYS A 56 -2.41 -13.83 -21.82
CA LYS A 56 -2.37 -15.29 -22.04
C LYS A 56 -1.77 -16.08 -20.86
N SER A 57 -0.55 -15.74 -20.44
CA SER A 57 0.16 -16.42 -19.34
C SER A 57 -0.59 -16.30 -18.00
N HIS A 58 -1.29 -15.19 -17.77
CA HIS A 58 -2.13 -15.00 -16.58
C HIS A 58 -3.38 -15.90 -16.62
N LEU A 59 -4.08 -15.97 -17.76
CA LEU A 59 -5.21 -16.89 -17.93
C LEU A 59 -4.75 -18.35 -17.79
N ALA A 60 -3.63 -18.73 -18.40
CA ALA A 60 -3.04 -20.06 -18.26
C ALA A 60 -2.70 -20.40 -16.79
N GLY A 61 -2.07 -19.46 -16.07
CA GLY A 61 -1.78 -19.59 -14.65
C GLY A 61 -3.03 -19.74 -13.77
N ALA A 62 -4.06 -18.92 -14.03
CA ALA A 62 -5.31 -18.97 -13.27
C ALA A 62 -6.10 -20.26 -13.54
N LEU A 63 -6.10 -20.78 -14.78
CA LEU A 63 -6.65 -22.09 -15.11
C LEU A 63 -5.85 -23.22 -14.45
N ALA A 64 -4.51 -23.12 -14.38
CA ALA A 64 -3.69 -24.10 -13.67
C ALA A 64 -4.03 -24.16 -12.17
N ALA A 65 -4.10 -23.00 -11.50
CA ALA A 65 -4.51 -22.89 -10.11
C ALA A 65 -5.93 -23.48 -9.88
N ALA A 66 -6.87 -23.22 -10.79
CA ALA A 66 -8.24 -23.72 -10.69
C ALA A 66 -8.41 -25.23 -10.99
N LEU A 67 -7.46 -25.86 -11.68
CA LEU A 67 -7.55 -27.26 -12.11
C LEU A 67 -6.67 -28.22 -11.29
N GLY A 68 -5.63 -27.69 -10.65
CA GLY A 68 -4.72 -28.42 -9.76
C GLY A 68 -3.72 -29.30 -10.50
N ASP A 69 -3.44 -30.47 -9.93
CA ASP A 69 -2.54 -31.51 -10.44
C ASP A 69 -2.92 -32.09 -11.83
N ARG A 70 -4.13 -31.81 -12.31
CA ARG A 70 -4.65 -32.30 -13.59
C ARG A 70 -4.16 -31.53 -14.82
N VAL A 71 -3.31 -30.52 -14.64
CA VAL A 71 -2.78 -29.70 -15.74
C VAL A 71 -1.33 -29.29 -15.52
N VAL A 72 -0.56 -29.23 -16.61
CA VAL A 72 0.78 -28.60 -16.63
C VAL A 72 0.83 -27.54 -17.73
N LEU A 73 1.54 -26.43 -17.46
CA LEU A 73 1.76 -25.34 -18.40
C LEU A 73 3.07 -25.52 -19.16
N VAL A 74 3.06 -25.27 -20.47
CA VAL A 74 4.26 -25.28 -21.34
C VAL A 74 4.22 -24.06 -22.26
N GLY A 75 5.02 -23.03 -21.97
CA GLY A 75 5.03 -21.79 -22.75
C GLY A 75 5.78 -21.89 -24.07
N MET A 76 5.21 -21.37 -25.15
CA MET A 76 5.87 -21.19 -26.45
C MET A 76 7.14 -20.31 -26.33
N ASP A 77 7.13 -19.34 -25.40
CA ASP A 77 8.28 -18.47 -25.10
C ASP A 77 9.56 -19.25 -24.75
N ALA A 78 9.46 -20.50 -24.30
CA ALA A 78 10.60 -21.38 -24.01
C ALA A 78 11.36 -21.87 -25.26
N PHE A 79 10.88 -21.53 -26.46
CA PHE A 79 11.48 -21.84 -27.75
C PHE A 79 12.00 -20.61 -28.51
N HIS A 80 12.18 -19.47 -27.84
CA HIS A 80 12.93 -18.36 -28.43
C HIS A 80 14.36 -18.80 -28.79
N LEU A 81 14.82 -18.41 -29.98
CA LEU A 81 16.24 -18.54 -30.32
C LEU A 81 17.09 -17.71 -29.36
N ALA A 82 18.25 -18.26 -28.99
CA ALA A 82 19.18 -17.59 -28.07
C ALA A 82 19.63 -16.23 -28.62
N ASN A 83 19.88 -15.25 -27.74
CA ASN A 83 20.28 -13.89 -28.15
C ASN A 83 21.50 -13.89 -29.11
N ALA A 84 22.47 -14.80 -28.93
CA ALA A 84 23.62 -14.94 -29.81
C ALA A 84 23.24 -15.38 -31.24
N GLU A 85 22.26 -16.26 -31.37
CA GLU A 85 21.74 -16.73 -32.65
C GLU A 85 20.91 -15.66 -33.35
N LEU A 86 20.09 -14.91 -32.58
CA LEU A 86 19.37 -13.75 -33.11
C LEU A 86 20.30 -12.64 -33.61
N VAL A 87 21.46 -12.45 -32.99
CA VAL A 87 22.51 -11.55 -33.50
C VAL A 87 23.12 -12.11 -34.79
N ARG A 88 23.46 -13.41 -34.85
CA ARG A 88 23.99 -14.07 -36.06
C ARG A 88 23.03 -13.96 -37.25
N LEU A 89 21.72 -14.02 -37.00
CA LEU A 89 20.66 -13.92 -38.01
C LEU A 89 20.26 -12.47 -38.35
N GLY A 90 20.78 -11.46 -37.65
CA GLY A 90 20.37 -10.06 -37.82
C GLY A 90 18.92 -9.77 -37.37
N ARG A 91 18.39 -10.55 -36.42
CA ARG A 91 16.99 -10.51 -35.95
C ARG A 91 16.84 -10.05 -34.49
N ARG A 92 17.92 -9.67 -33.81
CA ARG A 92 17.91 -9.34 -32.36
C ARG A 92 16.90 -8.25 -31.98
N ASP A 93 16.73 -7.25 -32.84
CA ASP A 93 15.88 -6.08 -32.62
C ASP A 93 14.39 -6.36 -32.82
N ARG A 94 14.04 -7.54 -33.34
CA ARG A 94 12.67 -8.06 -33.48
C ARG A 94 12.39 -9.32 -32.66
N LYS A 95 13.18 -9.58 -31.60
CA LYS A 95 12.98 -10.73 -30.70
C LYS A 95 11.52 -10.77 -30.23
N GLY A 96 10.84 -11.89 -30.50
CA GLY A 96 9.41 -12.08 -30.26
C GLY A 96 8.55 -12.10 -31.53
N ALA A 97 9.11 -11.82 -32.72
CA ALA A 97 8.47 -12.06 -34.01
C ALA A 97 8.46 -13.57 -34.39
N PRO A 98 7.58 -14.03 -35.31
CA PRO A 98 7.44 -15.46 -35.64
C PRO A 98 8.75 -16.14 -36.08
N ASP A 99 9.62 -15.40 -36.77
CA ASP A 99 10.91 -15.86 -37.30
C ASP A 99 12.06 -15.84 -36.27
N THR A 100 11.74 -15.68 -34.97
CA THR A 100 12.69 -15.65 -33.85
C THR A 100 12.58 -16.85 -32.90
N PHE A 101 11.84 -17.89 -33.29
CA PHE A 101 11.61 -19.11 -32.51
C PHE A 101 12.17 -20.36 -33.21
N ASP A 102 12.49 -21.38 -32.42
CA ASP A 102 12.69 -22.76 -32.84
C ASP A 102 11.32 -23.47 -32.93
N THR A 103 10.59 -23.22 -34.02
CA THR A 103 9.25 -23.76 -34.21
C THR A 103 9.26 -25.27 -34.40
N ASP A 104 10.30 -25.83 -35.05
CA ASP A 104 10.49 -27.27 -35.22
C ASP A 104 10.70 -27.98 -33.87
N GLY A 105 11.55 -27.43 -33.00
CA GLY A 105 11.76 -27.93 -31.64
C GLY A 105 10.51 -27.85 -30.77
N TYR A 106 9.72 -26.78 -30.92
CA TYR A 106 8.43 -26.62 -30.25
C TYR A 106 7.41 -27.67 -30.72
N LEU A 107 7.25 -27.83 -32.03
CA LEU A 107 6.36 -28.80 -32.65
C LEU A 107 6.74 -30.24 -32.26
N ALA A 108 8.03 -30.56 -32.26
CA ALA A 108 8.55 -31.86 -31.81
C ALA A 108 8.21 -32.15 -30.33
N LEU A 109 8.19 -31.13 -29.45
CA LEU A 109 7.69 -31.30 -28.09
C LEU A 109 6.17 -31.55 -28.07
N LEU A 110 5.37 -30.78 -28.81
CA LEU A 110 3.92 -30.95 -28.84
C LEU A 110 3.50 -32.35 -29.32
N HIS A 111 4.14 -32.89 -30.37
CA HIS A 111 3.91 -34.26 -30.81
C HIS A 111 4.24 -35.28 -29.71
N ARG A 112 5.42 -35.16 -29.08
CA ARG A 112 5.83 -36.06 -27.98
C ARG A 112 4.82 -36.04 -26.83
N LEU A 113 4.27 -34.87 -26.50
CA LEU A 113 3.25 -34.73 -25.45
C LEU A 113 1.92 -35.38 -25.87
N ARG A 114 1.47 -35.18 -27.11
CA ARG A 114 0.24 -35.78 -27.66
C ARG A 114 0.32 -37.32 -27.71
N ASP A 115 1.48 -37.84 -28.07
CA ASP A 115 1.74 -39.29 -28.19
C ASP A 115 2.27 -39.95 -26.91
N GLN A 116 2.42 -39.18 -25.82
CA GLN A 116 2.80 -39.70 -24.51
C GLN A 116 1.80 -40.75 -24.02
N ARG A 117 2.31 -41.92 -23.59
CA ARG A 117 1.51 -43.00 -22.98
C ARG A 117 2.03 -43.44 -21.61
N THR A 118 3.31 -43.24 -21.32
CA THR A 118 3.99 -43.65 -20.08
C THR A 118 5.17 -42.74 -19.76
N GLY A 119 5.50 -42.59 -18.48
CA GLY A 119 6.70 -41.88 -18.02
C GLY A 119 6.60 -40.35 -18.15
N THR A 120 7.67 -39.65 -17.81
CA THR A 120 7.71 -38.17 -17.73
C THR A 120 8.44 -37.57 -18.93
N ILE A 121 7.80 -36.61 -19.61
CA ILE A 121 8.46 -35.72 -20.57
C ILE A 121 8.89 -34.46 -19.82
N TYR A 122 10.12 -34.00 -20.05
CA TYR A 122 10.60 -32.73 -19.51
C TYR A 122 10.57 -31.66 -20.61
N ALA A 123 9.94 -30.54 -20.32
CA ALA A 123 9.85 -29.37 -21.20
C ALA A 123 10.75 -28.21 -20.70
N PRO A 124 11.21 -27.34 -21.60
CA PRO A 124 11.94 -26.13 -21.22
C PRO A 124 11.00 -25.06 -20.63
N VAL A 125 11.58 -24.10 -19.91
CA VAL A 125 10.90 -22.87 -19.46
C VAL A 125 11.70 -21.64 -19.88
N PHE A 126 11.03 -20.53 -20.19
CA PHE A 126 11.70 -19.23 -20.36
C PHE A 126 11.71 -18.49 -19.02
N ASP A 127 12.90 -18.28 -18.46
CA ASP A 127 13.06 -17.51 -17.23
C ASP A 127 13.21 -16.02 -17.58
N ARG A 128 12.22 -15.21 -17.18
CA ARG A 128 12.19 -13.77 -17.45
C ARG A 128 13.14 -12.97 -16.56
N SER A 129 13.66 -13.52 -15.45
CA SER A 129 14.62 -12.83 -14.57
C SER A 129 16.03 -12.77 -15.17
N ILE A 130 16.37 -13.74 -16.02
CA ILE A 130 17.69 -13.89 -16.67
C ILE A 130 17.60 -13.91 -18.21
N GLU A 131 16.43 -13.59 -18.77
CA GLU A 131 16.10 -13.57 -20.21
C GLU A 131 16.53 -14.82 -21.03
N THR A 132 16.54 -16.00 -20.43
CA THR A 132 17.04 -17.23 -21.09
C THR A 132 16.14 -18.44 -20.92
N VAL A 133 16.36 -19.45 -21.76
CA VAL A 133 15.67 -20.74 -21.70
C VAL A 133 16.43 -21.67 -20.74
N ILE A 134 15.70 -22.27 -19.80
CA ILE A 134 16.19 -23.35 -18.95
C ILE A 134 15.61 -24.67 -19.47
N GLY A 135 16.48 -25.54 -19.99
CA GLY A 135 16.10 -26.85 -20.52
C GLY A 135 15.66 -27.83 -19.43
N SER A 136 14.72 -28.71 -19.77
CA SER A 136 14.23 -29.80 -18.90
C SER A 136 13.67 -29.37 -17.53
N ALA A 137 13.18 -28.14 -17.41
CA ALA A 137 12.72 -27.56 -16.15
C ALA A 137 11.33 -28.03 -15.69
N ILE A 138 10.43 -28.35 -16.63
CA ILE A 138 9.01 -28.65 -16.33
C ILE A 138 8.76 -30.16 -16.52
N PRO A 139 8.53 -30.95 -15.45
CA PRO A 139 8.14 -32.35 -15.57
C PRO A 139 6.66 -32.48 -15.96
N ILE A 140 6.38 -33.30 -16.96
CA ILE A 140 5.03 -33.59 -17.46
C ILE A 140 4.82 -35.11 -17.41
N PRO A 141 4.25 -35.64 -16.32
CA PRO A 141 3.89 -37.05 -16.20
C PRO A 141 2.82 -37.46 -17.23
N ALA A 142 2.79 -38.74 -17.60
CA ALA A 142 1.82 -39.29 -18.56
C ALA A 142 0.37 -39.21 -18.05
N GLU A 143 0.21 -39.22 -16.74
CA GLU A 143 -1.04 -39.28 -15.98
C GLU A 143 -1.79 -37.95 -15.95
N VAL A 144 -1.09 -36.82 -16.16
CA VAL A 144 -1.69 -35.48 -16.26
C VAL A 144 -2.55 -35.42 -17.54
N PRO A 145 -3.88 -35.23 -17.48
CA PRO A 145 -4.72 -35.31 -18.67
C PRO A 145 -4.61 -34.06 -19.57
N LEU A 146 -4.24 -32.89 -19.05
CA LEU A 146 -4.18 -31.65 -19.81
C LEU A 146 -2.78 -31.03 -19.85
N VAL A 147 -2.34 -30.62 -21.04
CA VAL A 147 -1.30 -29.60 -21.20
C VAL A 147 -1.98 -28.31 -21.67
N ILE A 148 -1.68 -27.19 -21.05
CA ILE A 148 -1.98 -25.87 -21.61
C ILE A 148 -0.68 -25.31 -22.18
N THR A 149 -0.71 -24.90 -23.44
CA THR A 149 0.38 -24.15 -24.07
C THR A 149 -0.09 -22.75 -24.44
N GLU A 150 0.76 -21.76 -24.23
CA GLU A 150 0.42 -20.35 -24.48
C GLU A 150 1.52 -19.66 -25.28
N GLY A 151 1.12 -18.78 -26.20
CA GLY A 151 2.03 -18.15 -27.14
C GLY A 151 1.32 -17.21 -28.11
N ASN A 152 2.07 -16.36 -28.81
CA ASN A 152 1.50 -15.43 -29.79
C ASN A 152 1.00 -16.15 -31.05
N TYR A 153 1.70 -17.18 -31.51
CA TYR A 153 1.63 -17.66 -32.90
C TYR A 153 0.98 -19.04 -33.07
N LEU A 154 0.25 -19.54 -32.06
CA LEU A 154 -0.36 -20.89 -32.05
C LEU A 154 -1.41 -21.13 -33.15
N VAL A 155 -1.81 -20.07 -33.86
CA VAL A 155 -2.76 -20.08 -34.98
C VAL A 155 -2.22 -19.33 -36.20
N HIS A 156 -0.92 -19.01 -36.23
CA HIS A 156 -0.31 -18.28 -37.34
C HIS A 156 -0.23 -19.15 -38.60
N ASP A 157 -0.34 -18.50 -39.76
CA ASP A 157 -0.57 -19.07 -41.09
C ASP A 157 0.67 -19.15 -41.98
N ASP A 158 1.82 -18.71 -41.46
CA ASP A 158 3.13 -19.00 -42.03
C ASP A 158 3.43 -20.51 -42.02
N GLU A 159 4.21 -20.98 -43.01
CA GLU A 159 4.49 -22.39 -43.30
C GLU A 159 5.08 -23.12 -42.09
N ALA A 160 5.97 -22.46 -41.34
CA ALA A 160 6.57 -23.02 -40.12
C ALA A 160 5.58 -23.19 -38.95
N TRP A 161 4.47 -22.43 -38.92
CA TRP A 161 3.53 -22.39 -37.80
C TRP A 161 2.21 -23.12 -38.05
N VAL A 162 1.91 -23.47 -39.31
CA VAL A 162 0.62 -24.08 -39.67
C VAL A 162 0.38 -25.40 -38.93
N GLU A 163 1.40 -26.25 -38.80
CA GLU A 163 1.32 -27.56 -38.14
C GLU A 163 1.12 -27.46 -36.62
N VAL A 164 1.56 -26.36 -35.98
CA VAL A 164 1.35 -26.14 -34.54
C VAL A 164 -0.14 -26.18 -34.21
N ARG A 165 -1.00 -25.59 -35.05
CA ARG A 165 -2.45 -25.65 -34.83
C ARG A 165 -2.95 -27.09 -34.86
N ASP A 166 -2.49 -27.93 -35.78
CA ASP A 166 -3.04 -29.28 -36.00
C ASP A 166 -2.73 -30.25 -34.84
N VAL A 167 -1.70 -29.97 -34.03
CA VAL A 167 -1.37 -30.76 -32.83
C VAL A 167 -2.25 -30.38 -31.61
N LEU A 168 -2.96 -29.25 -31.64
CA LEU A 168 -3.79 -28.73 -30.54
C LEU A 168 -5.25 -29.21 -30.66
N ASP A 169 -5.84 -29.67 -29.55
CA ASP A 169 -7.23 -30.16 -29.52
C ASP A 169 -8.27 -29.02 -29.60
N GLU A 170 -7.97 -27.90 -28.93
CA GLU A 170 -8.75 -26.66 -28.97
C GLU A 170 -7.79 -25.48 -28.78
N VAL A 171 -8.02 -24.35 -29.46
CA VAL A 171 -7.24 -23.11 -29.29
C VAL A 171 -8.17 -21.95 -28.98
N TRP A 172 -7.84 -21.19 -27.92
CA TRP A 172 -8.59 -20.03 -27.47
C TRP A 172 -7.83 -18.74 -27.78
N TYR A 173 -8.46 -17.85 -28.53
CA TYR A 173 -7.94 -16.50 -28.78
C TYR A 173 -8.45 -15.55 -27.68
N LEU A 174 -7.54 -14.97 -26.91
CA LEU A 174 -7.84 -13.97 -25.90
C LEU A 174 -7.86 -12.57 -26.52
N ASP A 175 -9.07 -12.04 -26.65
CA ASP A 175 -9.43 -10.81 -27.35
C ASP A 175 -9.51 -9.64 -26.36
N THR A 176 -8.39 -8.93 -26.18
CA THR A 176 -8.30 -7.75 -25.29
C THR A 176 -8.15 -6.47 -26.11
N PRO A 177 -8.87 -5.36 -25.81
CA PRO A 177 -8.74 -4.09 -26.52
C PRO A 177 -7.31 -3.56 -26.59
N ALA A 178 -6.92 -3.00 -27.75
CA ALA A 178 -5.55 -2.54 -28.00
C ALA A 178 -5.04 -1.51 -26.97
N THR A 179 -5.92 -0.62 -26.48
CA THR A 179 -5.62 0.35 -25.42
C THR A 179 -5.20 -0.32 -24.11
N GLU A 180 -5.93 -1.34 -23.68
CA GLU A 180 -5.64 -2.10 -22.46
C GLU A 180 -4.37 -2.95 -22.62
N ARG A 181 -4.14 -3.54 -23.79
CA ARG A 181 -2.87 -4.23 -24.10
C ARG A 181 -1.69 -3.27 -24.00
N ALA A 182 -1.79 -2.08 -24.60
CA ALA A 182 -0.75 -1.05 -24.53
C ALA A 182 -0.49 -0.60 -23.09
N ARG A 183 -1.53 -0.35 -22.28
CA ARG A 183 -1.41 -0.02 -20.85
C ARG A 183 -0.63 -1.10 -20.09
N ARG A 184 -1.00 -2.37 -20.26
CA ARG A 184 -0.34 -3.53 -19.62
C ARG A 184 1.13 -3.66 -20.04
N LEU A 185 1.43 -3.49 -21.34
CA LEU A 185 2.80 -3.58 -21.86
C LEU A 185 3.69 -2.43 -21.36
N LEU A 186 3.16 -1.20 -21.30
CA LEU A 186 3.84 -0.04 -20.71
C LEU A 186 4.14 -0.25 -19.23
N GLY A 187 3.15 -0.67 -18.44
CA GLY A 187 3.32 -0.99 -17.02
C GLY A 187 4.40 -2.05 -16.79
N ARG A 188 4.34 -3.16 -17.54
CA ARG A 188 5.34 -4.24 -17.50
C ARG A 188 6.75 -3.78 -17.88
N ARG A 189 6.90 -2.81 -18.80
CA ARG A 189 8.23 -2.27 -19.14
C ARG A 189 8.75 -1.32 -18.06
N ARG A 190 7.89 -0.48 -17.49
CA ARG A 190 8.25 0.38 -16.35
C ARG A 190 8.69 -0.44 -15.13
N SER A 191 8.02 -1.56 -14.83
CA SER A 191 8.42 -2.46 -13.74
C SER A 191 9.79 -3.16 -13.94
N PHE A 192 10.35 -3.14 -15.15
CA PHE A 192 11.72 -3.57 -15.44
C PHE A 192 12.72 -2.40 -15.50
N GLY A 193 12.35 -1.21 -15.00
CA GLY A 193 13.22 -0.04 -14.92
C GLY A 193 13.42 0.73 -16.24
N TYR A 194 12.67 0.40 -17.30
CA TYR A 194 12.75 1.16 -18.56
C TYR A 194 12.10 2.54 -18.43
N ALA A 195 12.81 3.57 -18.90
CA ALA A 195 12.31 4.94 -18.97
C ALA A 195 11.01 5.02 -19.81
N THR A 196 10.09 5.92 -19.44
CA THR A 196 8.75 6.02 -20.05
C THR A 196 8.78 6.11 -21.58
N GLU A 197 9.66 6.92 -22.16
CA GLU A 197 9.76 7.08 -23.62
C GLU A 197 10.29 5.82 -24.32
N GLN A 198 11.30 5.17 -23.73
CA GLN A 198 11.86 3.91 -24.23
C GLN A 198 10.83 2.77 -24.15
N ALA A 199 10.05 2.72 -23.06
CA ALA A 199 8.94 1.79 -22.92
C ALA A 199 7.87 2.04 -23.99
N ALA A 200 7.51 3.30 -24.25
CA ALA A 200 6.51 3.67 -25.24
C ALA A 200 6.95 3.40 -26.68
N SER A 201 8.23 3.65 -27.02
CA SER A 201 8.78 3.27 -28.33
C SER A 201 8.65 1.78 -28.55
N TRP A 202 9.14 0.92 -27.65
CA TRP A 202 9.06 -0.53 -27.87
C TRP A 202 7.61 -1.03 -28.03
N VAL A 203 6.67 -0.49 -27.25
CA VAL A 203 5.25 -0.89 -27.34
C VAL A 203 4.64 -0.55 -28.71
N ARG A 204 5.01 0.58 -29.31
CA ARG A 204 4.58 0.94 -30.68
C ARG A 204 5.35 0.17 -31.74
N ASP A 205 6.67 0.11 -31.61
CA ASP A 205 7.56 -0.18 -32.73
C ASP A 205 7.85 -1.69 -32.85
N VAL A 206 7.60 -2.48 -31.78
CA VAL A 206 7.78 -3.95 -31.75
C VAL A 206 6.52 -4.68 -31.28
N ASP A 207 5.95 -4.34 -30.12
CA ASP A 207 4.81 -5.10 -29.59
C ASP A 207 3.54 -4.92 -30.45
N ALA A 208 3.29 -3.72 -31.01
CA ALA A 208 2.14 -3.49 -31.90
C ALA A 208 2.30 -4.19 -33.27
N VAL A 209 3.50 -4.20 -33.87
CA VAL A 209 3.77 -4.94 -35.12
C VAL A 209 3.51 -6.44 -34.92
N ASN A 210 3.98 -7.00 -33.81
CA ASN A 210 3.67 -8.40 -33.44
C ASN A 210 2.17 -8.60 -33.14
N ALA A 211 1.47 -7.60 -32.60
CA ALA A 211 0.03 -7.67 -32.36
C ALA A 211 -0.76 -7.76 -33.67
N GLU A 212 -0.42 -6.94 -34.67
CA GLU A 212 -1.07 -6.96 -36.00
C GLU A 212 -0.96 -8.34 -36.68
N VAL A 213 0.22 -8.96 -36.62
CA VAL A 213 0.43 -10.33 -37.14
C VAL A 213 -0.45 -11.36 -36.45
N VAL A 214 -0.58 -11.28 -35.12
CA VAL A 214 -1.44 -12.19 -34.36
C VAL A 214 -2.92 -11.95 -34.65
N GLU A 215 -3.34 -10.69 -34.77
CA GLU A 215 -4.73 -10.30 -35.04
C GLU A 215 -5.23 -10.79 -36.40
N GLN A 216 -4.38 -10.82 -37.44
CA GLN A 216 -4.72 -11.39 -38.75
C GLN A 216 -5.13 -12.86 -38.68
N SER A 217 -4.56 -13.63 -37.73
CA SER A 217 -4.82 -15.06 -37.55
C SER A 217 -5.96 -15.39 -36.56
N ARG A 218 -6.62 -14.38 -35.99
CA ARG A 218 -7.65 -14.50 -34.93
C ARG A 218 -8.77 -15.49 -35.23
N GLU A 219 -9.23 -15.55 -36.48
CA GLU A 219 -10.39 -16.38 -36.86
C GLU A 219 -10.08 -17.88 -36.96
N ARG A 220 -8.80 -18.29 -36.86
CA ARG A 220 -8.37 -19.69 -36.88
C ARG A 220 -8.45 -20.40 -35.51
N ALA A 221 -8.82 -19.66 -34.45
CA ALA A 221 -9.07 -20.22 -33.13
C ALA A 221 -10.47 -20.83 -33.00
N ASP A 222 -10.63 -21.89 -32.18
CA ASP A 222 -11.91 -22.57 -31.95
C ASP A 222 -12.88 -21.78 -31.08
N LEU A 223 -12.33 -20.90 -30.24
CA LEU A 223 -13.06 -20.03 -29.32
C LEU A 223 -12.36 -18.67 -29.25
N ILE A 224 -13.14 -17.59 -29.35
CA ILE A 224 -12.66 -16.23 -29.15
C ILE A 224 -13.30 -15.72 -27.85
N VAL A 225 -12.46 -15.46 -26.86
CA VAL A 225 -12.89 -15.06 -25.51
C VAL A 225 -12.47 -13.63 -25.22
N GLN A 226 -13.40 -12.84 -24.68
CA GLN A 226 -13.06 -11.63 -23.95
C GLN A 226 -13.15 -12.01 -22.47
N LEU A 227 -12.05 -11.87 -21.72
CA LEU A 227 -12.17 -12.03 -20.27
C LEU A 227 -13.00 -10.86 -19.74
N ASP A 228 -14.07 -11.19 -19.01
CA ASP A 228 -14.91 -10.19 -18.36
C ASP A 228 -14.14 -9.65 -17.15
N ASN A 229 -13.28 -8.66 -17.43
CA ASN A 229 -12.43 -7.98 -16.47
C ASN A 229 -13.17 -6.81 -15.79
N GLU A 230 -14.51 -6.80 -15.81
CA GLU A 230 -15.27 -5.89 -14.95
C GLU A 230 -14.92 -6.25 -13.49
N PRO A 231 -14.32 -5.32 -12.72
CA PRO A 231 -13.84 -5.65 -11.40
C PRO A 231 -15.01 -6.08 -10.51
N THR A 232 -14.83 -7.16 -9.75
CA THR A 232 -15.91 -7.71 -8.94
C THR A 232 -16.17 -6.80 -7.74
N PRO A 233 -17.41 -6.34 -7.49
CA PRO A 233 -17.74 -5.50 -6.34
C PRO A 233 -17.27 -6.11 -5.02
N LEU A 234 -16.49 -5.35 -4.25
CA LEU A 234 -15.97 -5.81 -2.98
C LEU A 234 -17.10 -5.94 -1.96
N THR A 235 -17.54 -7.17 -1.70
CA THR A 235 -18.59 -7.52 -0.72
C THR A 235 -18.24 -8.84 -0.04
N ALA A 236 -18.81 -9.10 1.13
CA ALA A 236 -18.62 -10.35 1.87
C ALA A 236 -19.03 -11.58 1.04
N ALA A 237 -20.10 -11.45 0.25
CA ALA A 237 -20.57 -12.49 -0.67
C ALA A 237 -19.59 -12.79 -1.81
N ASN A 238 -18.76 -11.81 -2.21
CA ASN A 238 -17.78 -11.95 -3.28
C ASN A 238 -16.38 -12.33 -2.79
N LEU A 239 -16.10 -12.34 -1.47
CA LEU A 239 -14.78 -12.74 -0.92
C LEU A 239 -14.20 -14.04 -1.52
N PRO A 240 -14.98 -15.14 -1.73
CA PRO A 240 -14.45 -16.37 -2.32
C PRO A 240 -14.03 -16.26 -3.80
N ARG A 241 -14.30 -15.15 -4.47
CA ARG A 241 -13.89 -14.89 -5.87
C ARG A 241 -12.49 -14.27 -5.96
N PHE A 242 -12.01 -13.63 -4.90
CA PHE A 242 -10.69 -13.03 -4.86
C PHE A 242 -9.67 -14.09 -4.41
N THR A 243 -8.76 -14.44 -5.30
CA THR A 243 -7.70 -15.44 -5.06
C THR A 243 -6.32 -14.78 -5.18
N ALA A 244 -5.26 -15.55 -4.92
CA ALA A 244 -3.87 -15.09 -5.04
C ALA A 244 -3.63 -14.34 -6.37
N PRO A 245 -3.00 -13.15 -6.35
CA PRO A 245 -2.20 -12.59 -5.25
C PRO A 245 -2.98 -11.85 -4.15
N VAL A 246 -4.31 -11.74 -4.24
CA VAL A 246 -5.14 -11.08 -3.22
C VAL A 246 -5.33 -12.01 -2.02
N THR A 247 -5.03 -11.51 -0.82
CA THR A 247 -5.37 -12.20 0.43
C THR A 247 -6.69 -11.68 1.00
N THR A 248 -7.59 -12.57 1.40
CA THR A 248 -8.90 -12.24 1.99
C THR A 248 -8.96 -12.57 3.49
N PRO A 249 -9.94 -12.01 4.24
CA PRO A 249 -10.27 -12.47 5.59
C PRO A 249 -10.93 -13.85 5.56
N ASP A 250 -10.48 -14.76 6.43
CA ASP A 250 -10.96 -16.13 6.60
C ASP A 250 -11.68 -16.37 7.94
N TYR A 251 -11.76 -15.32 8.77
CA TYR A 251 -12.37 -15.33 10.10
C TYR A 251 -13.83 -14.81 10.09
N PRO A 252 -14.66 -15.14 11.09
CA PRO A 252 -16.05 -14.66 11.17
C PRO A 252 -16.12 -13.16 11.44
N ARG A 253 -17.02 -12.47 10.73
CA ARG A 253 -17.24 -11.02 10.81
C ARG A 253 -18.61 -10.73 11.41
N ASP A 254 -18.67 -10.75 12.74
CA ASP A 254 -19.91 -10.63 13.52
C ASP A 254 -19.97 -9.29 14.28
N PRO A 255 -20.98 -8.43 14.06
CA PRO A 255 -21.18 -7.19 14.81
C PRO A 255 -21.30 -7.35 16.35
N GLU A 256 -21.62 -8.54 16.86
CA GLU A 256 -21.56 -8.83 18.30
C GLU A 256 -20.10 -8.87 18.82
N GLY A 257 -19.13 -9.14 17.95
CA GLY A 257 -17.69 -9.14 18.26
C GLY A 257 -17.03 -7.76 18.33
N ILE A 258 -17.80 -6.66 18.27
CA ILE A 258 -17.28 -5.29 18.37
C ILE A 258 -16.83 -4.98 19.81
N LYS A 259 -15.52 -4.75 19.98
CA LYS A 259 -14.92 -4.33 21.25
C LYS A 259 -14.16 -3.00 21.17
N VAL A 260 -13.90 -2.54 19.95
CA VAL A 260 -13.18 -1.29 19.66
C VAL A 260 -14.12 -0.32 18.98
N VAL A 261 -14.14 0.92 19.45
CA VAL A 261 -14.75 2.05 18.73
C VAL A 261 -13.61 2.95 18.23
N HIS A 262 -13.67 3.39 16.98
CA HIS A 262 -12.60 4.20 16.38
C HIS A 262 -13.14 5.51 15.82
N PHE A 263 -12.64 6.65 16.32
CA PHE A 263 -13.00 7.99 15.82
C PHE A 263 -12.00 8.49 14.77
N GLY A 264 -12.54 8.96 13.65
CA GLY A 264 -11.75 9.53 12.55
C GLY A 264 -11.24 8.47 11.58
N VAL A 265 -12.14 7.76 10.91
CA VAL A 265 -11.85 6.65 9.97
C VAL A 265 -11.12 7.16 8.71
N GLY A 266 -9.82 7.47 8.85
CA GLY A 266 -8.99 8.02 7.79
C GLY A 266 -8.28 6.97 6.91
N GLY A 267 -7.35 7.43 6.08
CA GLY A 267 -6.40 6.55 5.38
C GLY A 267 -5.48 5.84 6.37
N PHE A 268 -4.85 6.61 7.27
CA PHE A 268 -3.88 6.10 8.25
C PHE A 268 -4.45 4.99 9.13
N HIS A 269 -5.61 5.20 9.76
CA HIS A 269 -6.28 4.16 10.56
C HIS A 269 -6.46 2.84 9.82
N ARG A 270 -6.94 2.92 8.56
CA ARG A 270 -7.22 1.76 7.72
C ARG A 270 -5.96 1.04 7.24
N ALA A 271 -4.84 1.74 7.12
CA ALA A 271 -3.54 1.16 6.83
C ALA A 271 -2.77 0.73 8.11
N HIS A 272 -3.21 1.14 9.31
CA HIS A 272 -2.48 0.95 10.56
C HIS A 272 -3.29 0.15 11.58
N GLN A 273 -4.03 0.78 12.51
CA GLN A 273 -4.68 0.04 13.61
C GLN A 273 -5.66 -1.03 13.10
N ALA A 274 -6.43 -0.73 12.05
CA ALA A 274 -7.37 -1.70 11.48
C ALA A 274 -6.66 -2.93 10.87
N MET A 275 -5.44 -2.77 10.36
CA MET A 275 -4.61 -3.89 9.88
C MET A 275 -4.14 -4.77 11.05
N TYR A 276 -3.73 -4.18 12.18
CA TYR A 276 -3.36 -4.94 13.37
C TYR A 276 -4.55 -5.72 13.94
N PHE A 277 -5.74 -5.12 14.04
CA PHE A 277 -6.95 -5.83 14.47
C PHE A 277 -7.40 -6.93 13.49
N ASP A 278 -7.22 -6.73 12.19
CA ASP A 278 -7.47 -7.74 11.15
C ASP A 278 -6.49 -8.94 11.28
N ALA A 279 -5.22 -8.64 11.58
CA ALA A 279 -4.20 -9.66 11.86
C ALA A 279 -4.47 -10.41 13.18
N LEU A 280 -5.04 -9.75 14.20
CA LEU A 280 -5.50 -10.40 15.43
C LEU A 280 -6.69 -11.33 15.13
N LEU A 281 -7.71 -10.84 14.41
CA LEU A 281 -8.90 -11.63 14.05
C LEU A 281 -8.54 -12.91 13.27
N ALA A 282 -7.57 -12.84 12.36
CA ALA A 282 -7.04 -14.01 11.64
C ALA A 282 -6.30 -15.03 12.54
N ARG A 283 -5.92 -14.65 13.77
CA ARG A 283 -5.35 -15.55 14.79
C ARG A 283 -6.40 -16.10 15.76
N GLY A 284 -7.68 -15.78 15.57
CA GLY A 284 -8.78 -16.22 16.44
C GLY A 284 -9.05 -15.29 17.64
N GLU A 285 -8.37 -14.14 17.73
CA GLU A 285 -8.77 -13.08 18.66
C GLU A 285 -10.11 -12.47 18.24
N HIS A 286 -10.93 -12.02 19.18
CA HIS A 286 -12.26 -11.46 18.89
C HIS A 286 -12.32 -9.97 19.22
N TRP A 287 -11.75 -9.13 18.34
CA TRP A 287 -11.64 -7.68 18.54
C TRP A 287 -12.07 -6.90 17.28
N GLY A 288 -13.36 -6.90 16.99
CA GLY A 288 -13.97 -6.13 15.91
C GLY A 288 -14.03 -4.62 16.19
N ILE A 289 -14.00 -3.83 15.12
CA ILE A 289 -14.04 -2.37 15.14
C ILE A 289 -15.42 -1.86 14.70
N CYS A 290 -15.94 -0.85 15.42
CA CYS A 290 -16.93 0.09 14.90
C CYS A 290 -16.24 1.41 14.55
N GLY A 291 -16.22 1.79 13.27
CA GLY A 291 -15.80 3.12 12.85
C GLY A 291 -16.82 4.18 13.26
N VAL A 292 -16.35 5.40 13.55
CA VAL A 292 -17.17 6.58 13.82
C VAL A 292 -16.62 7.78 13.05
N GLY A 293 -17.45 8.32 12.15
CA GLY A 293 -17.28 9.65 11.58
C GLY A 293 -18.01 10.70 12.42
N THR A 294 -17.40 11.88 12.58
CA THR A 294 -17.99 13.01 13.33
C THR A 294 -18.09 14.29 12.49
N LEU A 295 -17.50 14.31 11.29
CA LEU A 295 -17.42 15.48 10.44
C LEU A 295 -18.20 15.24 9.13
N PRO A 296 -18.86 16.26 8.55
CA PRO A 296 -19.68 16.07 7.35
C PRO A 296 -18.97 15.38 6.17
N GLN A 297 -17.66 15.60 6.01
CA GLN A 297 -16.84 14.95 4.98
C GLN A 297 -16.71 13.42 5.13
N ASP A 298 -16.98 12.86 6.31
CA ASP A 298 -16.90 11.42 6.59
C ASP A 298 -18.02 10.63 5.87
N THR A 299 -19.09 11.32 5.46
CA THR A 299 -20.19 10.83 4.59
C THR A 299 -19.70 9.93 3.45
N ALA A 300 -18.67 10.35 2.70
CA ALA A 300 -18.23 9.65 1.50
C ALA A 300 -17.57 8.29 1.81
N ILE A 301 -16.78 8.22 2.89
CA ILE A 301 -16.15 6.96 3.31
C ILE A 301 -17.13 6.05 4.04
N ARG A 302 -18.06 6.60 4.85
CA ARG A 302 -19.20 5.88 5.42
C ARG A 302 -19.97 5.14 4.34
N ASP A 303 -20.40 5.84 3.28
CA ASP A 303 -21.22 5.26 2.22
C ASP A 303 -20.45 4.22 1.38
N ALA A 304 -19.16 4.44 1.18
CA ALA A 304 -18.30 3.45 0.51
C ALA A 304 -18.16 2.17 1.34
N LEU A 305 -17.80 2.26 2.63
CA LEU A 305 -17.64 1.09 3.49
C LEU A 305 -18.96 0.35 3.75
N ASN A 306 -20.07 1.09 3.95
CA ASN A 306 -21.40 0.51 4.09
C ASN A 306 -21.82 -0.30 2.86
N ALA A 307 -21.48 0.16 1.64
CA ALA A 307 -21.77 -0.54 0.40
C ALA A 307 -20.89 -1.80 0.16
N GLN A 308 -19.87 -2.03 0.99
CA GLN A 308 -18.88 -3.11 0.86
C GLN A 308 -18.89 -4.09 2.03
N ASP A 309 -19.99 -4.14 2.80
CA ASP A 309 -20.07 -4.90 4.05
C ASP A 309 -18.92 -4.56 5.03
N GLN A 310 -18.48 -3.30 5.07
CA GLN A 310 -17.32 -2.78 5.83
C GLN A 310 -15.94 -3.30 5.38
N LEU A 311 -15.83 -3.90 4.19
CA LEU A 311 -14.56 -4.31 3.59
C LEU A 311 -13.90 -3.17 2.82
N TYR A 312 -12.56 -3.20 2.76
CA TYR A 312 -11.74 -2.39 1.85
C TYR A 312 -10.41 -3.08 1.56
N THR A 313 -9.72 -2.67 0.51
CA THR A 313 -8.43 -3.20 0.08
C THR A 313 -7.30 -2.32 0.60
N LEU A 314 -6.31 -2.95 1.22
CA LEU A 314 -5.03 -2.38 1.58
C LEU A 314 -3.97 -2.88 0.59
N LEU A 315 -3.48 -1.96 -0.25
CA LEU A 315 -2.34 -2.14 -1.12
C LEU A 315 -1.08 -1.62 -0.41
N THR A 316 -0.12 -2.48 -0.15
CA THR A 316 1.15 -2.10 0.47
C THR A 316 2.29 -2.29 -0.53
N VAL A 317 3.18 -1.31 -0.65
CA VAL A 317 4.32 -1.37 -1.58
C VAL A 317 5.62 -1.31 -0.78
N ALA A 318 6.51 -2.28 -1.00
CA ALA A 318 7.81 -2.37 -0.32
C ALA A 318 8.90 -1.55 -1.04
N PRO A 319 10.04 -1.26 -0.38
CA PRO A 319 11.13 -0.47 -0.98
C PRO A 319 11.65 -0.99 -2.32
N ASP A 320 11.64 -2.32 -2.50
CA ASP A 320 11.99 -3.04 -3.73
C ASP A 320 10.90 -3.00 -4.84
N GLY A 321 9.81 -2.26 -4.62
CA GLY A 321 8.68 -2.16 -5.55
C GLY A 321 7.70 -3.34 -5.51
N ARG A 322 7.91 -4.33 -4.62
CA ARG A 322 7.00 -5.47 -4.47
C ARG A 322 5.71 -5.05 -3.77
N GLU A 323 4.59 -5.36 -4.41
CA GLU A 323 3.26 -5.09 -3.88
C GLU A 323 2.69 -6.29 -3.12
N THR A 324 1.90 -6.02 -2.09
CA THR A 324 1.08 -7.01 -1.37
C THR A 324 -0.34 -6.44 -1.23
N VAL A 325 -1.33 -7.27 -1.53
CA VAL A 325 -2.75 -6.88 -1.60
C VAL A 325 -3.54 -7.70 -0.57
N ARG A 326 -4.16 -7.02 0.38
CA ARG A 326 -5.03 -7.65 1.37
C ARG A 326 -6.36 -6.93 1.47
N ILE A 327 -7.46 -7.67 1.37
CA ILE A 327 -8.78 -7.17 1.78
C ILE A 327 -8.84 -7.23 3.31
N ILE A 328 -9.14 -6.11 3.94
CA ILE A 328 -9.22 -5.95 5.39
C ILE A 328 -10.67 -6.08 5.84
N GLY A 329 -10.90 -6.88 6.89
CA GLY A 329 -12.24 -7.21 7.39
C GLY A 329 -12.52 -6.83 8.85
N SER A 330 -11.63 -6.11 9.53
CA SER A 330 -11.72 -5.81 10.97
C SER A 330 -12.80 -4.80 11.37
N HIS A 331 -13.26 -3.97 10.43
CA HIS A 331 -14.48 -3.17 10.63
C HIS A 331 -15.71 -4.06 10.47
N PHE A 332 -16.60 -4.03 11.46
CA PHE A 332 -17.88 -4.73 11.45
C PHE A 332 -19.08 -3.77 11.39
N ALA A 333 -18.89 -2.49 11.74
CA ALA A 333 -19.90 -1.44 11.61
C ALA A 333 -19.24 -0.06 11.40
N HIS A 334 -20.02 0.89 10.89
CA HIS A 334 -19.66 2.30 10.81
C HIS A 334 -20.86 3.16 11.25
N LEU A 335 -20.62 4.13 12.14
CA LEU A 335 -21.61 5.11 12.59
C LEU A 335 -21.17 6.51 12.18
N HIS A 336 -22.13 7.41 11.97
CA HIS A 336 -21.87 8.80 11.61
C HIS A 336 -22.65 9.70 12.55
N ALA A 337 -21.94 10.37 13.46
CA ALA A 337 -22.55 11.15 14.54
C ALA A 337 -23.48 12.28 14.03
N PRO A 338 -23.23 12.95 12.89
CA PRO A 338 -24.19 13.91 12.34
C PRO A 338 -25.54 13.32 11.90
N ASP A 339 -25.63 12.00 11.68
CA ASP A 339 -26.89 11.33 11.33
C ASP A 339 -27.63 10.84 12.59
N ASP A 340 -26.89 10.20 13.50
CA ASP A 340 -27.41 9.63 14.76
C ASP A 340 -26.32 9.61 15.85
N PRO A 341 -26.20 10.67 16.68
CA PRO A 341 -25.24 10.70 17.77
C PRO A 341 -25.64 9.79 18.93
N ALA A 342 -26.94 9.45 19.06
CA ALA A 342 -27.43 8.55 20.09
C ALA A 342 -26.96 7.11 19.84
N ALA A 343 -26.94 6.64 18.59
CA ALA A 343 -26.37 5.35 18.23
C ALA A 343 -24.87 5.26 18.56
N VAL A 344 -24.11 6.36 18.43
CA VAL A 344 -22.71 6.42 18.85
C VAL A 344 -22.58 6.30 20.37
N ILE A 345 -23.39 7.05 21.13
CA ILE A 345 -23.41 6.99 22.60
C ILE A 345 -23.79 5.58 23.08
N GLU A 346 -24.79 4.93 22.49
CA GLU A 346 -25.16 3.55 22.83
C GLU A 346 -24.05 2.56 22.49
N ARG A 347 -23.31 2.76 21.38
CA ARG A 347 -22.16 1.92 21.05
C ARG A 347 -21.01 2.09 22.05
N LEU A 348 -20.73 3.31 22.48
CA LEU A 348 -19.78 3.58 23.56
C LEU A 348 -20.24 2.98 24.90
N ALA A 349 -21.53 3.10 25.22
CA ALA A 349 -22.14 2.54 26.42
C ALA A 349 -22.40 1.02 26.36
N HIS A 350 -22.14 0.36 25.23
CA HIS A 350 -22.31 -1.08 25.09
C HIS A 350 -21.34 -1.82 26.02
N PRO A 351 -21.78 -2.81 26.83
CA PRO A 351 -20.92 -3.51 27.79
C PRO A 351 -19.60 -4.03 27.21
N ASP A 352 -19.61 -4.50 25.96
CA ASP A 352 -18.44 -5.06 25.28
C ASP A 352 -17.46 -4.06 24.67
N THR A 353 -17.80 -2.77 24.60
CA THR A 353 -16.82 -1.74 24.25
C THR A 353 -15.77 -1.65 25.35
N ARG A 354 -14.53 -2.05 25.03
CA ARG A 354 -13.37 -2.06 25.95
C ARG A 354 -12.37 -0.95 25.65
N ILE A 355 -12.24 -0.58 24.37
CA ILE A 355 -11.24 0.38 23.88
C ILE A 355 -11.91 1.38 22.93
N VAL A 356 -11.60 2.66 23.10
CA VAL A 356 -11.82 3.71 22.11
C VAL A 356 -10.46 4.12 21.53
N THR A 357 -10.33 4.18 20.20
CA THR A 357 -9.12 4.65 19.50
C THR A 357 -9.40 5.93 18.71
N LEU A 358 -8.41 6.81 18.58
CA LEU A 358 -8.56 8.13 17.94
C LEU A 358 -7.51 8.34 16.84
N THR A 359 -7.94 8.75 15.65
CA THR A 359 -7.11 9.49 14.68
C THR A 359 -7.87 10.73 14.22
N ILE A 360 -7.99 11.71 15.13
CA ILE A 360 -8.83 12.90 14.96
C ILE A 360 -8.03 14.16 14.58
N THR A 361 -6.75 14.00 14.27
CA THR A 361 -5.73 15.05 14.04
C THR A 361 -5.42 15.89 15.28
N GLU A 362 -4.31 16.63 15.23
CA GLU A 362 -3.84 17.47 16.33
C GLU A 362 -4.87 18.54 16.74
N GLY A 363 -5.70 19.01 15.79
CA GLY A 363 -6.78 19.96 16.08
C GLY A 363 -7.97 19.35 16.83
N GLY A 364 -8.16 18.03 16.80
CA GLY A 364 -9.31 17.35 17.43
C GLY A 364 -9.30 17.35 18.96
N TYR A 365 -8.20 17.76 19.59
CA TYR A 365 -8.02 17.82 21.05
C TYR A 365 -8.31 19.22 21.64
N GLY A 366 -8.68 20.19 20.79
CA GLY A 366 -9.04 21.55 21.22
C GLY A 366 -10.30 21.57 22.08
N VAL A 367 -10.14 21.78 23.39
CA VAL A 367 -11.26 21.79 24.35
C VAL A 367 -12.24 22.93 24.06
N ASP A 368 -11.76 24.13 23.73
CA ASP A 368 -12.62 25.31 23.51
C ASP A 368 -13.51 25.21 22.26
N ASP A 369 -13.06 24.50 21.23
CA ASP A 369 -13.82 24.28 19.98
C ASP A 369 -14.74 23.05 20.03
N ALA A 370 -14.66 22.24 21.10
CA ALA A 370 -15.37 20.97 21.21
C ALA A 370 -16.87 21.14 21.53
N THR A 371 -17.72 20.50 20.72
CA THR A 371 -19.19 20.43 20.88
C THR A 371 -19.62 19.08 21.47
N PRO A 372 -20.89 18.92 21.90
CA PRO A 372 -21.42 17.61 22.34
C PRO A 372 -21.29 16.50 21.29
N ASP A 373 -21.41 16.85 20.01
CA ASP A 373 -21.31 15.91 18.87
C ASP A 373 -19.87 15.73 18.35
N SER A 374 -18.89 16.42 18.95
CA SER A 374 -17.47 16.19 18.68
C SER A 374 -17.00 14.86 19.30
N ALA A 375 -15.83 14.36 18.87
CA ALA A 375 -15.26 13.15 19.45
C ALA A 375 -15.11 13.26 20.99
N LEU A 376 -14.62 14.39 21.51
CA LEU A 376 -14.49 14.63 22.95
C LEU A 376 -15.85 14.63 23.67
N GLY A 377 -16.86 15.26 23.08
CA GLY A 377 -18.22 15.32 23.62
C GLY A 377 -18.92 13.96 23.66
N LEU A 378 -18.85 13.20 22.57
CA LEU A 378 -19.42 11.87 22.45
C LEU A 378 -18.73 10.88 23.39
N ILE A 379 -17.40 10.90 23.48
CA ILE A 379 -16.63 10.03 24.39
C ILE A 379 -16.96 10.35 25.86
N THR A 380 -17.05 11.63 26.22
CA THR A 380 -17.44 12.06 27.57
C THR A 380 -18.86 11.61 27.91
N THR A 381 -19.79 11.76 26.97
CA THR A 381 -21.20 11.36 27.14
C THR A 381 -21.33 9.84 27.25
N GLY A 382 -20.61 9.08 26.42
CA GLY A 382 -20.52 7.62 26.52
C GLY A 382 -19.98 7.15 27.89
N LEU A 383 -18.95 7.81 28.42
CA LEU A 383 -18.41 7.55 29.76
C LEU A 383 -19.43 7.88 30.87
N ALA A 384 -20.16 9.00 30.75
CA ALA A 384 -21.25 9.35 31.67
C ALA A 384 -22.35 8.27 31.68
N THR A 385 -22.80 7.84 30.50
CA THR A 385 -23.79 6.78 30.34
C THR A 385 -23.30 5.44 30.91
N ARG A 386 -22.00 5.11 30.80
CA ARG A 386 -21.42 3.92 31.45
C ARG A 386 -21.43 4.03 32.98
N ARG A 387 -21.04 5.19 33.53
CA ARG A 387 -21.10 5.49 34.97
C ARG A 387 -22.53 5.29 35.51
N GLU A 388 -23.53 5.86 34.83
CA GLU A 388 -24.96 5.73 35.18
C GLU A 388 -25.46 4.28 35.11
N ARG A 389 -24.99 3.50 34.14
CA ARG A 389 -25.33 2.07 33.98
C ARG A 389 -24.53 1.13 34.90
N GLY A 390 -23.60 1.65 35.71
CA GLY A 390 -22.70 0.85 36.54
C GLY A 390 -21.72 -0.02 35.74
N LEU A 391 -21.40 0.38 34.50
CA LEU A 391 -20.48 -0.34 33.63
C LEU A 391 -19.02 0.13 33.83
N PRO A 392 -18.02 -0.77 33.73
CA PRO A 392 -16.61 -0.37 33.79
C PRO A 392 -16.29 0.55 32.61
N ALA A 393 -15.48 1.58 32.85
CA ALA A 393 -14.96 2.47 31.81
C ALA A 393 -14.17 1.71 30.72
N TYR A 394 -14.09 2.24 29.51
CA TYR A 394 -13.16 1.78 28.47
C TYR A 394 -11.83 2.56 28.54
N SER A 395 -10.77 2.04 27.93
CA SER A 395 -9.54 2.81 27.67
C SER A 395 -9.75 3.78 26.51
N VAL A 396 -9.02 4.91 26.50
CA VAL A 396 -8.97 5.83 25.36
C VAL A 396 -7.53 5.91 24.84
N VAL A 397 -7.30 5.36 23.65
CA VAL A 397 -5.99 5.24 23.01
C VAL A 397 -5.89 6.26 21.88
N SER A 398 -5.12 7.32 22.07
CA SER A 398 -4.79 8.18 20.93
C SER A 398 -3.80 7.48 20.00
N CYS A 399 -4.05 7.57 18.70
CA CYS A 399 -3.17 7.14 17.61
C CYS A 399 -2.84 8.34 16.69
N ASP A 400 -2.99 9.58 17.19
CA ASP A 400 -2.56 10.78 16.50
C ASP A 400 -1.05 11.04 16.75
N ASN A 401 -0.40 11.75 15.82
CA ASN A 401 1.05 12.00 15.81
C ASN A 401 1.46 13.14 16.77
N ILE A 402 1.05 13.04 18.03
CA ILE A 402 1.32 14.02 19.10
C ILE A 402 2.24 13.37 20.13
N LEU A 403 3.22 14.12 20.66
CA LEU A 403 4.04 13.64 21.78
C LEU A 403 3.15 13.46 23.03
N HIS A 404 3.25 12.29 23.67
CA HIS A 404 2.43 11.91 24.82
C HIS A 404 0.92 12.04 24.52
N ASN A 405 0.51 11.54 23.36
CA ASN A 405 -0.86 11.66 22.85
C ASN A 405 -1.96 11.12 23.79
N GLY A 406 -1.64 10.13 24.64
CA GLY A 406 -2.51 9.65 25.73
C GLY A 406 -2.74 10.73 26.80
N ARG A 407 -1.69 11.42 27.24
CA ARG A 407 -1.80 12.56 28.18
C ARG A 407 -2.62 13.71 27.59
N VAL A 408 -2.40 14.02 26.31
CA VAL A 408 -3.18 15.05 25.59
C VAL A 408 -4.67 14.66 25.49
N ALA A 409 -4.97 13.40 25.16
CA ALA A 409 -6.34 12.88 25.17
C ALA A 409 -6.99 12.95 26.57
N ARG A 410 -6.23 12.63 27.62
CA ARG A 410 -6.66 12.72 29.02
C ARG A 410 -7.01 14.16 29.40
N GLU A 411 -6.12 15.10 29.14
CA GLU A 411 -6.32 16.52 29.46
C GLU A 411 -7.50 17.11 28.69
N ALA A 412 -7.65 16.76 27.40
CA ALA A 412 -8.76 17.22 26.57
C ALA A 412 -10.12 16.70 27.07
N ILE A 413 -10.23 15.40 27.38
CA ILE A 413 -11.49 14.79 27.85
C ILE A 413 -11.84 15.25 29.27
N LEU A 414 -10.87 15.38 30.17
CA LEU A 414 -11.10 15.90 31.52
C LEU A 414 -11.47 17.40 31.50
N GLY A 415 -10.78 18.20 30.68
CA GLY A 415 -11.11 19.62 30.49
C GLY A 415 -12.49 19.82 29.87
N TYR A 416 -12.89 18.96 28.94
CA TYR A 416 -14.25 18.95 28.42
C TYR A 416 -15.29 18.62 29.51
N ALA A 417 -15.10 17.49 30.22
CA ALA A 417 -16.02 17.03 31.25
C ALA A 417 -16.17 18.05 32.40
N ALA A 418 -15.07 18.65 32.87
CA ALA A 418 -15.09 19.60 33.99
C ALA A 418 -15.90 20.88 33.72
N ARG A 419 -16.19 21.22 32.46
CA ARG A 419 -17.05 22.36 32.09
C ARG A 419 -18.56 22.06 32.24
N THR A 420 -18.95 20.80 32.33
CA THR A 420 -20.37 20.37 32.38
C THR A 420 -20.70 19.53 33.61
N ASP A 421 -19.83 18.61 34.01
CA ASP A 421 -19.96 17.75 35.19
C ASP A 421 -18.56 17.49 35.81
N PRO A 422 -18.18 18.25 36.86
CA PRO A 422 -16.92 18.03 37.58
C PRO A 422 -16.82 16.66 38.27
N GLU A 423 -17.93 16.08 38.74
CA GLU A 423 -17.92 14.75 39.35
C GLU A 423 -17.68 13.65 38.30
N LEU A 424 -18.08 13.89 37.05
CA LEU A 424 -17.70 13.04 35.92
C LEU A 424 -16.21 13.19 35.58
N ALA A 425 -15.66 14.40 35.61
CA ALA A 425 -14.23 14.60 35.40
C ALA A 425 -13.39 13.82 36.44
N ASP A 426 -13.74 13.92 37.73
CA ASP A 426 -13.09 13.14 38.79
C ASP A 426 -13.27 11.62 38.60
N TRP A 427 -14.46 11.17 38.19
CA TRP A 427 -14.71 9.76 37.90
C TRP A 427 -13.87 9.27 36.70
N ILE A 428 -13.82 10.02 35.60
CA ILE A 428 -12.99 9.71 34.43
C ILE A 428 -11.52 9.65 34.85
N ALA A 429 -11.04 10.63 35.63
CA ALA A 429 -9.65 10.73 36.07
C ALA A 429 -9.17 9.54 36.89
N GLY A 430 -10.08 8.87 37.62
CA GLY A 430 -9.82 7.68 38.42
C GLY A 430 -10.17 6.33 37.78
N ASN A 431 -10.91 6.29 36.67
CA ASN A 431 -11.40 5.05 36.06
C ASN A 431 -10.95 4.83 34.60
N VAL A 432 -10.54 5.86 33.87
CA VAL A 432 -10.15 5.78 32.45
C VAL A 432 -8.63 5.80 32.30
N ALA A 433 -8.09 4.78 31.64
CA ALA A 433 -6.71 4.70 31.20
C ALA A 433 -6.54 5.38 29.83
N PHE A 434 -5.47 6.16 29.71
CA PHE A 434 -5.10 6.90 28.50
C PHE A 434 -3.65 6.57 28.13
N PRO A 435 -3.36 5.35 27.63
CA PRO A 435 -2.01 4.96 27.27
C PRO A 435 -1.50 5.84 26.11
N ASN A 436 -0.26 6.30 26.22
CA ASN A 436 0.42 6.92 25.10
C ASN A 436 0.78 5.85 24.06
N SER A 437 0.83 6.24 22.77
CA SER A 437 1.24 5.34 21.70
C SER A 437 2.08 6.05 20.64
N MET A 438 3.09 5.37 20.11
CA MET A 438 3.84 5.79 18.94
C MET A 438 3.37 4.96 17.75
N VAL A 439 2.95 5.64 16.69
CA VAL A 439 2.43 5.02 15.47
C VAL A 439 3.25 5.50 14.27
N ASP A 440 3.64 4.59 13.38
CA ASP A 440 4.31 4.94 12.13
C ASP A 440 3.84 4.06 10.95
N ARG A 441 3.55 4.73 9.83
CA ARG A 441 3.27 4.21 8.49
C ARG A 441 2.90 5.35 7.55
N ILE A 442 3.71 5.61 6.52
CA ILE A 442 3.39 6.62 5.52
C ILE A 442 2.23 6.11 4.64
N THR A 443 1.12 6.85 4.69
CA THR A 443 -0.16 6.48 4.06
C THR A 443 -0.74 7.70 3.32
N PRO A 444 -0.53 7.82 2.00
CA PRO A 444 -1.13 8.87 1.19
C PRO A 444 -2.66 8.82 1.17
N ALA A 445 -3.28 9.91 0.70
CA ALA A 445 -4.71 9.92 0.43
C ALA A 445 -5.07 9.01 -0.75
N THR A 446 -6.25 8.38 -0.71
CA THR A 446 -6.77 7.55 -1.81
C THR A 446 -6.99 8.40 -3.06
N SER A 447 -6.27 8.11 -4.14
CA SER A 447 -6.41 8.75 -5.45
C SER A 447 -7.19 7.86 -6.45
N GLU A 448 -7.55 8.44 -7.60
CA GLU A 448 -8.12 7.69 -8.73
C GLU A 448 -7.12 6.67 -9.31
N GLU A 449 -5.82 6.95 -9.25
CA GLU A 449 -4.76 6.01 -9.63
C GLU A 449 -4.80 4.76 -8.72
N VAL A 450 -4.92 4.93 -7.39
CA VAL A 450 -5.05 3.80 -6.44
C VAL A 450 -6.32 2.98 -6.70
N ARG A 451 -7.43 3.62 -7.08
CA ARG A 451 -8.66 2.92 -7.50
C ARG A 451 -8.44 2.13 -8.78
N ALA A 452 -7.78 2.71 -9.78
CA ALA A 452 -7.48 2.05 -11.04
C ALA A 452 -6.49 0.89 -10.89
N ASP A 453 -5.50 1.00 -9.99
CA ASP A 453 -4.58 -0.09 -9.63
C ASP A 453 -5.35 -1.27 -9.01
N VAL A 454 -6.23 -1.01 -8.04
CA VAL A 454 -7.06 -2.04 -7.38
C VAL A 454 -8.09 -2.65 -8.35
N ALA A 455 -8.69 -1.84 -9.23
CA ALA A 455 -9.56 -2.32 -10.30
C ALA A 455 -8.80 -3.22 -11.30
N ALA A 456 -7.53 -2.92 -11.60
CA ALA A 456 -6.69 -3.77 -12.46
C ALA A 456 -6.34 -5.13 -11.83
N LEU A 457 -6.52 -5.28 -10.52
CA LEU A 457 -6.46 -6.58 -9.80
C LEU A 457 -7.81 -7.32 -9.78
N GLY A 458 -8.85 -6.77 -10.43
CA GLY A 458 -10.18 -7.37 -10.52
C GLY A 458 -11.10 -7.08 -9.33
N ILE A 459 -10.77 -6.10 -8.49
CA ILE A 459 -11.57 -5.68 -7.32
C ILE A 459 -12.23 -4.32 -7.62
N ASP A 460 -13.56 -4.24 -7.64
CA ASP A 460 -14.27 -2.94 -7.62
C ASP A 460 -14.34 -2.50 -6.15
N ASP A 461 -13.35 -1.69 -5.75
CA ASP A 461 -13.27 -1.07 -4.43
C ASP A 461 -13.58 0.42 -4.49
N ARG A 462 -14.62 0.80 -3.77
CA ARG A 462 -15.15 2.15 -3.62
C ARG A 462 -14.29 3.05 -2.74
N TRP A 463 -13.37 2.53 -1.92
CA TRP A 463 -12.46 3.35 -1.12
C TRP A 463 -11.19 2.59 -0.67
N PRO A 464 -10.33 2.10 -1.58
CA PRO A 464 -9.10 1.40 -1.21
C PRO A 464 -8.12 2.32 -0.46
N VAL A 465 -7.06 1.75 0.10
CA VAL A 465 -5.95 2.51 0.71
C VAL A 465 -4.60 1.96 0.24
N ARG A 466 -3.67 2.86 -0.08
CA ARG A 466 -2.28 2.55 -0.45
C ARG A 466 -1.33 3.08 0.62
N SER A 467 -0.27 2.33 0.91
CA SER A 467 0.76 2.71 1.89
C SER A 467 2.09 2.03 1.58
N GLU A 468 3.16 2.45 2.27
CA GLU A 468 4.38 1.64 2.33
C GLU A 468 4.15 0.29 3.02
N SER A 469 5.05 -0.68 2.84
CA SER A 469 4.99 -1.97 3.54
C SER A 469 5.41 -1.89 5.02
N PHE A 470 6.23 -0.91 5.40
CA PHE A 470 6.65 -0.71 6.78
C PHE A 470 5.46 -0.27 7.65
N THR A 471 5.42 -0.73 8.90
CA THR A 471 4.50 -0.22 9.92
C THR A 471 5.07 -0.51 11.30
N GLN A 472 4.79 0.38 12.25
CA GLN A 472 5.16 0.20 13.66
C GLN A 472 4.05 0.75 14.56
N TRP A 473 3.71 0.01 15.61
CA TRP A 473 2.84 0.47 16.69
C TRP A 473 3.47 0.11 18.03
N VAL A 474 3.80 1.12 18.82
CA VAL A 474 4.25 0.99 20.21
C VAL A 474 3.18 1.58 21.11
N ILE A 475 2.82 0.91 22.20
CA ILE A 475 1.74 1.33 23.09
C ILE A 475 2.03 0.97 24.55
N GLU A 476 1.72 1.88 25.48
CA GLU A 476 1.84 1.63 26.92
C GLU A 476 0.83 0.57 27.40
N ASP A 477 1.24 -0.33 28.31
CA ASP A 477 0.38 -1.36 28.89
C ASP A 477 -0.56 -0.82 29.99
N SER A 478 -1.39 0.17 29.64
CA SER A 478 -2.32 0.83 30.57
C SER A 478 -3.74 0.78 30.03
N PHE A 479 -4.57 -0.13 30.54
CA PHE A 479 -5.93 -0.37 30.05
C PHE A 479 -6.96 -0.58 31.17
N SER A 480 -8.11 0.12 31.10
CA SER A 480 -9.19 0.06 32.12
C SER A 480 -10.01 -1.23 32.08
N ASN A 481 -10.13 -1.88 30.91
CA ASN A 481 -11.12 -2.93 30.65
C ASN A 481 -10.57 -4.05 29.76
N GLY A 482 -9.28 -4.34 29.95
CA GLY A 482 -8.52 -5.26 29.11
C GLY A 482 -8.22 -4.73 27.71
N ARG A 483 -7.54 -5.59 26.96
CA ARG A 483 -7.02 -5.42 25.59
C ARG A 483 -6.79 -6.82 25.00
N PRO A 484 -6.42 -6.98 23.72
CA PRO A 484 -5.99 -8.28 23.20
C PRO A 484 -4.80 -8.84 23.99
N GLU A 485 -4.60 -10.15 23.91
CA GLU A 485 -3.53 -10.84 24.65
C GLU A 485 -2.13 -10.35 24.22
N LEU A 486 -1.19 -10.29 25.18
CA LEU A 486 0.17 -9.79 24.90
C LEU A 486 0.88 -10.57 23.79
N ALA A 487 0.74 -11.89 23.81
CA ALA A 487 1.32 -12.75 22.78
C ALA A 487 0.70 -12.48 21.39
N ALA A 488 -0.62 -12.33 21.31
CA ALA A 488 -1.32 -12.04 20.06
C ALA A 488 -0.94 -10.64 19.52
N LEU A 489 -0.80 -9.63 20.38
CA LEU A 489 -0.32 -8.30 20.02
C LEU A 489 1.11 -8.35 19.47
N ALA A 490 2.02 -9.02 20.17
CA ALA A 490 3.41 -9.18 19.72
C ALA A 490 3.50 -9.93 18.38
N GLU A 491 2.73 -11.01 18.20
CA GLU A 491 2.66 -11.75 16.93
C GLU A 491 2.05 -10.91 15.79
N ALA A 492 1.07 -10.05 16.09
CA ALA A 492 0.53 -9.09 15.12
C ALA A 492 1.51 -7.95 14.79
N GLY A 493 2.59 -7.79 15.56
CA GLY A 493 3.63 -6.77 15.36
C GLY A 493 3.45 -5.49 16.20
N VAL A 494 2.59 -5.52 17.22
CA VAL A 494 2.41 -4.43 18.19
C VAL A 494 3.40 -4.59 19.34
N GLN A 495 4.14 -3.52 19.65
CA GLN A 495 5.08 -3.47 20.76
C GLN A 495 4.37 -2.89 22.00
N VAL A 496 4.03 -3.74 22.95
CA VAL A 496 3.46 -3.32 24.24
C VAL A 496 4.60 -3.05 25.23
N VAL A 497 4.65 -1.86 25.82
CA VAL A 497 5.79 -1.36 26.63
C VAL A 497 5.32 -0.70 27.93
N GLU A 498 6.24 -0.42 28.84
CA GLU A 498 5.96 0.36 30.07
C GLU A 498 5.96 1.88 29.81
N ASP A 499 6.91 2.36 28.99
CA ASP A 499 7.05 3.77 28.60
C ASP A 499 7.31 3.87 27.10
N VAL A 500 6.54 4.71 26.40
CA VAL A 500 6.68 4.93 24.96
C VAL A 500 7.64 6.09 24.62
N THR A 501 8.04 6.90 25.61
CA THR A 501 8.84 8.12 25.43
C THR A 501 10.12 7.92 24.60
N PRO A 502 10.92 6.84 24.76
CA PRO A 502 12.10 6.60 23.93
C PRO A 502 11.76 6.42 22.45
N TYR A 503 10.64 5.76 22.14
CA TYR A 503 10.18 5.48 20.78
C TYR A 503 9.57 6.72 20.11
N GLU A 504 8.82 7.53 20.87
CA GLU A 504 8.36 8.85 20.41
C GLU A 504 9.56 9.73 20.06
N MET A 505 10.55 9.83 20.95
CA MET A 505 11.76 10.63 20.74
C MET A 505 12.57 10.15 19.52
N MET A 506 12.74 8.83 19.37
CA MET A 506 13.36 8.21 18.20
C MET A 506 12.67 8.61 16.90
N LYS A 507 11.34 8.47 16.82
CA LYS A 507 10.57 8.87 15.62
C LYS A 507 10.70 10.37 15.35
N LEU A 508 10.55 11.21 16.38
CA LEU A 508 10.59 12.66 16.24
C LEU A 508 11.95 13.14 15.70
N ARG A 509 13.05 12.61 16.25
CA ARG A 509 14.42 13.07 15.95
C ARG A 509 15.06 12.40 14.74
N LEU A 510 14.69 11.17 14.40
CA LEU A 510 15.24 10.49 13.22
C LEU A 510 14.31 10.59 12.00
N LEU A 511 13.00 10.39 12.16
CA LEU A 511 12.06 10.38 11.03
C LEU A 511 11.46 11.77 10.77
N ASN A 512 10.81 12.39 11.76
CA ASN A 512 10.09 13.65 11.53
C ASN A 512 11.04 14.84 11.31
N ALA A 513 12.21 14.85 11.95
CA ALA A 513 13.22 15.88 11.76
C ALA A 513 13.98 15.73 10.43
N SER A 514 14.35 14.51 10.02
CA SER A 514 15.00 14.30 8.71
C SER A 514 14.05 14.59 7.54
N HIS A 515 12.73 14.44 7.71
CA HIS A 515 11.74 14.98 6.76
C HIS A 515 11.88 16.51 6.55
N GLN A 516 12.24 17.29 7.58
CA GLN A 516 12.55 18.72 7.39
C GLN A 516 13.88 18.90 6.65
N VAL A 517 14.90 18.10 6.97
CA VAL A 517 16.21 18.11 6.29
C VAL A 517 16.03 17.86 4.78
N ILE A 518 15.35 16.77 4.41
CA ILE A 518 15.03 16.41 3.02
C ILE A 518 14.15 17.48 2.37
N GLY A 519 13.05 17.86 3.03
CA GLY A 519 12.05 18.76 2.48
C GLY A 519 12.61 20.15 2.14
N GLN A 520 13.29 20.81 3.07
CA GLN A 520 13.77 22.18 2.87
C GLN A 520 14.91 22.26 1.84
N LEU A 521 15.81 21.27 1.82
CA LEU A 521 16.95 21.25 0.89
C LEU A 521 16.52 20.77 -0.51
N GLY A 522 15.70 19.73 -0.60
CA GLY A 522 15.18 19.22 -1.88
C GLY A 522 14.36 20.26 -2.65
N LEU A 523 13.54 21.05 -1.94
CA LEU A 523 12.76 22.13 -2.55
C LEU A 523 13.63 23.32 -3.01
N LEU A 524 14.79 23.56 -2.37
CA LEU A 524 15.78 24.51 -2.92
C LEU A 524 16.49 23.98 -4.17
N ALA A 525 16.71 22.66 -4.24
CA ALA A 525 17.26 22.00 -5.44
C ALA A 525 16.25 21.82 -6.58
N GLY A 526 14.98 22.21 -6.39
CA GLY A 526 13.94 22.14 -7.42
C GLY A 526 13.32 20.75 -7.62
N ALA A 527 13.55 19.81 -6.70
CA ALA A 527 12.85 18.52 -6.68
C ALA A 527 11.40 18.67 -6.19
N THR A 528 10.56 17.67 -6.46
CA THR A 528 9.14 17.67 -6.05
C THR A 528 8.81 16.55 -5.06
N GLU A 529 9.44 15.38 -5.21
CA GLU A 529 9.17 14.19 -4.41
C GLU A 529 10.38 13.71 -3.61
N VAL A 530 10.12 13.11 -2.45
CA VAL A 530 11.14 12.60 -1.50
C VAL A 530 12.10 11.62 -2.17
N HIS A 531 11.55 10.73 -3.00
CA HIS A 531 12.32 9.67 -3.64
C HIS A 531 13.26 10.19 -4.75
N GLU A 532 12.95 11.34 -5.36
CA GLU A 532 13.81 11.99 -6.35
C GLU A 532 15.09 12.48 -5.67
N VAL A 533 14.91 13.19 -4.56
CA VAL A 533 16.00 13.72 -3.71
C VAL A 533 16.87 12.58 -3.18
N MET A 534 16.24 11.55 -2.63
CA MET A 534 16.95 10.47 -1.93
C MET A 534 17.59 9.42 -2.84
N ARG A 535 17.42 9.55 -4.16
CA ARG A 535 18.19 8.82 -5.18
C ARG A 535 19.48 9.53 -5.58
N ASP A 536 19.63 10.82 -5.27
CA ASP A 536 20.91 11.51 -5.40
C ASP A 536 21.85 11.07 -4.26
N PRO A 537 23.03 10.50 -4.56
CA PRO A 537 23.98 10.06 -3.53
C PRO A 537 24.39 11.15 -2.54
N LYS A 538 24.46 12.42 -2.97
CA LYS A 538 24.85 13.54 -2.10
C LYS A 538 23.79 13.86 -1.06
N PHE A 539 22.52 13.82 -1.44
CA PHE A 539 21.41 13.98 -0.51
C PHE A 539 21.29 12.79 0.43
N ALA A 540 21.45 11.56 -0.08
CA ALA A 540 21.46 10.36 0.74
C ALA A 540 22.59 10.38 1.79
N GLU A 541 23.83 10.74 1.40
CA GLU A 541 24.97 10.92 2.30
C GLU A 541 24.73 12.06 3.32
N PHE A 542 24.15 13.18 2.89
CA PHE A 542 23.84 14.28 3.78
C PHE A 542 22.81 13.87 4.84
N VAL A 543 21.77 13.14 4.46
CA VAL A 543 20.71 12.68 5.38
C VAL A 543 21.21 11.56 6.30
N ASP A 544 22.00 10.59 5.82
CA ASP A 544 22.64 9.58 6.68
C ASP A 544 23.57 10.26 7.72
N GLY A 545 24.34 11.26 7.28
CA GLY A 545 25.16 12.07 8.16
C GLY A 545 24.35 12.85 9.21
N TYR A 546 23.16 13.35 8.87
CA TYR A 546 22.25 13.93 9.86
C TYR A 546 21.78 12.85 10.86
N LEU A 547 21.28 11.72 10.35
CA LEU A 547 20.75 10.63 11.16
C LEU A 547 21.79 10.11 12.16
N ARG A 548 23.03 9.84 11.72
CA ARG A 548 24.07 9.20 12.54
C ARG A 548 24.90 10.16 13.38
N GLU A 549 25.15 11.38 12.91
CA GLU A 549 26.06 12.31 13.60
C GLU A 549 25.33 13.39 14.42
N GLU A 550 24.08 13.72 14.06
CA GLU A 550 23.29 14.76 14.72
C GLU A 550 22.07 14.18 15.46
N GLY A 551 21.24 13.36 14.82
CA GLY A 551 20.03 12.78 15.42
C GLY A 551 20.32 11.71 16.48
N LEU A 552 20.90 10.58 16.06
CA LEU A 552 21.09 9.38 16.86
C LEU A 552 21.86 9.61 18.18
N PRO A 553 22.94 10.42 18.25
CA PRO A 553 23.68 10.65 19.50
C PRO A 553 22.87 11.36 20.60
N THR A 554 21.71 11.91 20.26
CA THR A 554 20.82 12.61 21.20
C THR A 554 19.70 11.72 21.75
N LEU A 555 19.63 10.45 21.34
CA LEU A 555 18.62 9.51 21.81
C LEU A 555 19.06 8.74 23.06
N PRO A 556 18.12 8.43 23.99
CA PRO A 556 18.33 7.39 24.98
C PRO A 556 18.34 6.00 24.32
N GLU A 557 18.67 4.97 25.10
CA GLU A 557 18.44 3.59 24.68
C GLU A 557 16.94 3.36 24.40
N VAL A 558 16.64 2.71 23.27
CA VAL A 558 15.26 2.38 22.85
C VAL A 558 15.11 0.85 22.92
N PRO A 559 14.38 0.31 23.92
CA PRO A 559 14.38 -1.13 24.18
C PRO A 559 13.94 -1.96 22.97
N GLY A 560 14.76 -2.95 22.61
CA GLY A 560 14.48 -3.86 21.49
C GLY A 560 14.61 -3.25 20.08
N ILE A 561 15.09 -2.00 19.95
CA ILE A 561 15.37 -1.37 18.65
C ILE A 561 16.87 -1.23 18.40
N ASP A 562 17.30 -1.71 17.23
CA ASP A 562 18.62 -1.42 16.67
C ASP A 562 18.54 -0.08 15.92
N LEU A 563 19.10 0.98 16.53
CA LEU A 563 19.04 2.34 16.00
C LEU A 563 19.84 2.52 14.69
N ASP A 564 20.98 1.84 14.55
CA ASP A 564 21.80 1.89 13.33
C ASP A 564 21.06 1.25 12.15
N ARG A 565 20.37 0.13 12.40
CA ARG A 565 19.48 -0.51 11.43
C ARG A 565 18.25 0.34 11.14
N TYR A 566 17.66 1.01 12.15
CA TYR A 566 16.53 1.90 11.95
C TYR A 566 16.91 3.08 11.02
N CYS A 567 18.07 3.70 11.21
CA CYS A 567 18.61 4.73 10.30
C CYS A 567 18.75 4.22 8.86
N THR A 568 19.30 3.00 8.67
CA THR A 568 19.37 2.38 7.33
C THR A 568 17.98 2.15 6.73
N GLN A 569 17.01 1.68 7.51
CA GLN A 569 15.63 1.49 7.06
C GLN A 569 14.94 2.81 6.68
N LEU A 570 15.25 3.93 7.35
CA LEU A 570 14.72 5.24 6.94
C LEU A 570 15.21 5.63 5.54
N LEU A 571 16.50 5.46 5.25
CA LEU A 571 17.07 5.76 3.93
C LEU A 571 16.46 4.87 2.83
N GLU A 572 16.28 3.58 3.09
CA GLU A 572 15.58 2.65 2.19
C GLU A 572 14.12 3.07 1.93
N ARG A 573 13.40 3.51 2.97
CA ARG A 573 12.02 4.01 2.87
C ARG A 573 11.97 5.30 2.03
N TYR A 574 12.88 6.25 2.27
CA TYR A 574 12.86 7.53 1.55
C TYR A 574 13.27 7.41 0.07
N GLY A 575 14.18 6.50 -0.28
CA GLY A 575 14.56 6.25 -1.68
C GLY A 575 13.49 5.53 -2.52
N SER A 576 12.36 5.12 -1.92
CA SER A 576 11.35 4.30 -2.57
C SER A 576 10.28 5.10 -3.32
N GLU A 577 9.99 4.66 -4.55
CA GLU A 577 8.82 5.12 -5.33
C GLU A 577 7.47 4.59 -4.79
N ALA A 578 7.47 3.72 -3.76
CA ALA A 578 6.27 3.09 -3.21
C ALA A 578 5.13 4.07 -2.90
N VAL A 579 5.51 5.24 -2.37
CA VAL A 579 4.61 6.23 -1.74
C VAL A 579 4.44 7.50 -2.58
N ARG A 580 5.45 7.90 -3.38
CA ARG A 580 5.52 9.20 -4.09
C ARG A 580 5.15 10.39 -3.21
N ASP A 581 5.83 10.48 -2.07
CA ASP A 581 5.58 11.51 -1.09
C ASP A 581 6.16 12.87 -1.55
N THR A 582 5.41 13.96 -1.39
CA THR A 582 5.81 15.29 -1.89
C THR A 582 6.54 16.10 -0.82
N LEU A 583 7.58 16.82 -1.24
CA LEU A 583 8.40 17.63 -0.33
C LEU A 583 7.58 18.77 0.31
N GLU A 584 6.63 19.37 -0.42
CA GLU A 584 5.71 20.40 0.11
C GLU A 584 4.84 19.86 1.26
N ARG A 585 4.44 18.58 1.24
CA ARG A 585 3.72 17.95 2.35
C ARG A 585 4.61 17.77 3.59
N LEU A 586 5.90 17.50 3.40
CA LEU A 586 6.86 17.39 4.49
C LEU A 586 7.11 18.74 5.19
N VAL A 587 7.20 19.84 4.43
CA VAL A 587 7.49 21.18 4.96
C VAL A 587 6.25 22.00 5.36
N THR A 588 5.04 21.45 5.23
CA THR A 588 3.81 22.07 5.76
C THR A 588 3.93 22.28 7.28
N ASP A 589 3.54 23.46 7.78
CA ASP A 589 3.71 23.91 9.18
C ASP A 589 5.16 23.75 9.69
N ALA A 590 6.14 24.09 8.85
CA ALA A 590 7.56 24.04 9.16
C ALA A 590 7.92 24.77 10.47
N SER A 591 7.26 25.88 10.82
CA SER A 591 7.52 26.60 12.07
C SER A 591 7.32 25.75 13.32
N ASP A 592 6.24 24.97 13.35
CA ASP A 592 5.89 24.09 14.47
C ASP A 592 6.68 22.77 14.37
N ARG A 593 6.91 22.25 13.15
CA ARG A 593 7.70 21.02 12.93
C ARG A 593 9.19 21.19 13.24
N ILE A 594 9.83 22.29 12.84
CA ILE A 594 11.26 22.53 13.11
C ILE A 594 11.49 22.75 14.61
N SER A 595 10.60 23.48 15.29
CA SER A 595 10.70 23.71 16.74
C SER A 595 10.45 22.45 17.57
N THR A 596 9.53 21.57 17.15
CA THR A 596 9.26 20.29 17.85
C THR A 596 10.25 19.17 17.51
N PHE A 597 10.75 19.08 16.28
CA PHE A 597 11.53 17.91 15.82
C PHE A 597 13.04 18.16 15.74
N LEU A 598 13.45 19.27 15.10
CA LEU A 598 14.86 19.53 14.75
C LEU A 598 15.58 20.35 15.83
N LEU A 599 14.89 21.33 16.42
CA LEU A 599 15.48 22.21 17.43
C LEU A 599 15.94 21.50 18.72
N PRO A 600 15.25 20.45 19.24
CA PRO A 600 15.74 19.69 20.39
C PRO A 600 17.04 18.94 20.09
N VAL A 601 17.22 18.45 18.86
CA VAL A 601 18.47 17.81 18.41
C VAL A 601 19.63 18.81 18.47
N ILE A 602 19.41 20.02 17.96
CA ILE A 602 20.40 21.12 18.04
C ILE A 602 20.71 21.47 19.51
N ALA A 603 19.70 21.56 20.37
CA ALA A 603 19.89 21.91 21.78
C ALA A 603 20.74 20.88 22.54
N ASP A 604 20.47 19.59 22.37
CA ASP A 604 21.20 18.51 23.03
C ASP A 604 22.63 18.38 22.49
N GLN A 605 22.83 18.54 21.18
CA GLN A 605 24.16 18.58 20.57
C GLN A 605 24.99 19.78 21.08
N LEU A 606 24.38 20.96 21.25
CA LEU A 606 25.03 22.13 21.83
C LEU A 606 25.42 21.94 23.31
N ALA A 607 24.66 21.13 24.06
CA ALA A 607 24.99 20.79 25.44
C ALA A 607 26.19 19.81 25.54
N GLY A 608 26.41 18.97 24.52
CA GLY A 608 27.50 17.99 24.44
C GLY A 608 28.72 18.38 23.59
N ASP A 609 28.79 19.63 23.11
CA ASP A 609 29.76 20.12 22.09
C ASP A 609 29.80 19.32 20.78
N GLY A 610 28.71 18.64 20.44
CA GLY A 610 28.59 17.86 19.22
C GLY A 610 28.26 18.68 17.97
N ARG A 611 27.79 17.98 16.93
CA ARG A 611 27.55 18.52 15.58
C ARG A 611 26.15 19.10 15.42
N ILE A 612 26.06 20.17 14.64
CA ILE A 612 24.81 20.90 14.35
C ILE A 612 24.73 21.35 12.89
N GLU A 613 25.75 21.09 12.07
CA GLU A 613 25.99 21.74 10.79
C GLU A 613 24.88 21.47 9.77
N ARG A 614 24.30 20.26 9.76
CA ARG A 614 23.25 19.87 8.82
C ARG A 614 21.87 20.36 9.27
N SER A 615 21.58 20.26 10.56
CA SER A 615 20.39 20.87 11.17
C SER A 615 20.39 22.39 10.95
N THR A 616 21.55 23.02 11.08
CA THR A 616 21.74 24.46 10.86
C THR A 616 21.61 24.84 9.38
N LEU A 617 22.15 24.03 8.46
CA LEU A 617 21.93 24.21 7.01
C LEU A 617 20.45 24.08 6.64
N THR A 618 19.71 23.19 7.29
CA THR A 618 18.26 23.02 7.10
C THR A 618 17.48 24.28 7.51
N ILE A 619 17.85 24.92 8.63
CA ILE A 619 17.25 26.19 9.07
C ILE A 619 17.65 27.34 8.11
N ALA A 620 18.89 27.37 7.63
CA ALA A 620 19.35 28.33 6.62
C ALA A 620 18.60 28.17 5.29
N ALA A 621 18.35 26.93 4.86
CA ALA A 621 17.58 26.60 3.68
C ALA A 621 16.12 27.04 3.79
N TRP A 622 15.47 26.76 4.94
CA TRP A 622 14.13 27.24 5.23
C TRP A 622 14.06 28.78 5.18
N CYS A 623 15.00 29.48 5.83
CA CYS A 623 15.09 30.95 5.77
C CYS A 623 15.26 31.47 4.32
N GLN A 624 16.06 30.79 3.48
CA GLN A 624 16.27 31.17 2.08
C GLN A 624 15.01 30.98 1.22
N ARG A 625 14.27 29.87 1.41
CA ARG A 625 12.96 29.67 0.78
C ARG A 625 11.97 30.76 1.17
N LEU A 626 11.85 31.06 2.47
CA LEU A 626 10.97 32.12 2.96
C LEU A 626 11.29 33.51 2.36
N ALA A 627 12.59 33.83 2.22
CA ALA A 627 13.03 35.09 1.65
C ALA A 627 12.73 35.21 0.14
N SER A 628 12.79 34.12 -0.62
CA SER A 628 12.52 34.12 -2.07
C SER A 628 11.05 34.39 -2.44
N GLY A 629 10.15 34.38 -1.44
CA GLY A 629 8.74 34.76 -1.62
C GLY A 629 7.84 33.66 -2.18
N VAL A 630 8.26 32.39 -2.08
CA VAL A 630 7.39 31.25 -2.38
C VAL A 630 6.13 31.25 -1.50
N GLU A 631 5.04 30.73 -2.04
CA GLU A 631 3.86 30.44 -1.23
C GLU A 631 4.14 29.25 -0.30
N ILE A 632 3.66 29.32 0.93
CA ILE A 632 3.87 28.31 1.97
C ILE A 632 2.57 28.05 2.71
N ASN A 633 2.38 26.79 3.12
CA ASN A 633 1.36 26.40 4.08
C ASN A 633 1.99 26.33 5.47
N ASP A 634 1.87 27.41 6.24
CA ASP A 634 2.42 27.54 7.59
C ASP A 634 1.54 28.47 8.44
N ARG A 635 1.09 28.01 9.61
CA ARG A 635 0.27 28.80 10.55
C ARG A 635 0.89 30.15 10.95
N ARG A 636 2.22 30.28 10.92
CA ARG A 636 2.97 31.50 11.28
C ARG A 636 3.55 32.21 10.05
N ARG A 637 3.05 31.91 8.84
CA ARG A 637 3.52 32.42 7.54
C ARG A 637 4.03 33.87 7.55
N ASP A 638 3.21 34.82 7.98
CA ASP A 638 3.56 36.24 7.91
C ASP A 638 4.69 36.62 8.89
N GLU A 639 4.77 35.95 10.05
CA GLU A 639 5.85 36.11 11.04
C GLU A 639 7.18 35.59 10.48
N VAL A 640 7.18 34.35 9.96
CA VAL A 640 8.41 33.70 9.47
C VAL A 640 8.95 34.34 8.19
N ILE A 641 8.08 34.78 7.27
CA ILE A 641 8.49 35.53 6.08
C ILE A 641 9.07 36.90 6.46
N ALA A 642 8.47 37.61 7.43
CA ALA A 642 8.99 38.90 7.89
C ALA A 642 10.37 38.76 8.56
N ALA A 643 10.58 37.69 9.33
CA ALA A 643 11.88 37.39 9.92
C ALA A 643 12.94 37.02 8.88
N ALA A 644 12.59 36.20 7.88
CA ALA A 644 13.51 35.83 6.81
C ALA A 644 14.00 37.05 6.00
N ARG A 645 13.10 38.00 5.70
CA ARG A 645 13.45 39.28 5.05
C ARG A 645 14.32 40.18 5.93
N ARG A 646 14.08 40.20 7.25
CA ARG A 646 14.97 40.92 8.20
C ARG A 646 16.37 40.31 8.20
N ASP A 647 16.46 38.99 8.15
CA ASP A 647 17.72 38.24 8.12
C ASP A 647 18.56 38.52 6.87
N GLU A 648 17.95 38.94 5.75
CA GLU A 648 18.71 39.44 4.59
C GLU A 648 19.49 40.72 4.87
N GLN A 649 18.98 41.58 5.75
CA GLN A 649 19.56 42.87 6.14
C GLN A 649 20.43 42.76 7.39
N THR A 650 20.18 41.77 8.24
CA THR A 650 20.90 41.54 9.50
C THR A 650 21.12 40.03 9.68
N PRO A 651 22.24 39.47 9.18
CA PRO A 651 22.50 38.04 9.24
C PRO A 651 22.47 37.48 10.68
N GLY A 652 21.67 36.43 10.89
CA GLY A 652 21.42 35.81 12.19
C GLY A 652 20.11 36.26 12.84
N ALA A 653 19.45 37.31 12.37
CA ALA A 653 18.17 37.81 12.92
C ALA A 653 16.99 36.84 12.72
N PHE A 654 17.07 35.85 11.83
CA PHE A 654 16.05 34.79 11.72
C PHE A 654 15.93 33.98 13.01
N LEU A 655 17.07 33.72 13.68
CA LEU A 655 17.15 32.99 14.95
C LEU A 655 16.60 33.77 16.15
N ASP A 656 16.20 35.03 15.97
CA ASP A 656 15.54 35.83 17.01
C ASP A 656 14.03 35.57 17.10
N LEU A 657 13.46 34.75 16.20
CA LEU A 657 12.06 34.31 16.29
C LEU A 657 11.79 33.58 17.62
N PRO A 658 10.65 33.85 18.31
CA PRO A 658 10.33 33.20 19.58
C PRO A 658 10.36 31.66 19.54
N LEU A 659 10.07 31.05 18.38
CA LEU A 659 10.10 29.59 18.19
C LEU A 659 11.48 28.95 18.42
N PHE A 660 12.58 29.71 18.29
CA PHE A 660 13.93 29.21 18.55
C PHE A 660 14.35 29.30 20.03
N GLY A 661 13.54 29.94 20.89
CA GLY A 661 13.75 30.00 22.34
C GLY A 661 15.14 30.48 22.76
N GLU A 662 15.74 29.76 23.73
CA GLU A 662 17.12 30.02 24.17
C GLU A 662 18.15 29.48 23.16
N THR A 663 17.84 28.38 22.47
CA THR A 663 18.71 27.76 21.47
C THR A 663 19.11 28.73 20.36
N GLY A 664 18.17 29.55 19.85
CA GLY A 664 18.42 30.61 18.86
C GLY A 664 19.39 31.72 19.32
N ARG A 665 19.63 31.83 20.63
CA ARG A 665 20.59 32.78 21.22
C ARG A 665 21.99 32.18 21.41
N ASN A 666 22.18 30.88 21.16
CA ASN A 666 23.47 30.23 21.29
C ASN A 666 24.48 30.78 20.24
N PRO A 667 25.66 31.26 20.65
CA PRO A 667 26.66 31.80 19.71
C PRO A 667 27.13 30.80 18.64
N LYS A 668 27.33 29.53 18.99
CA LYS A 668 27.78 28.47 18.05
C LYS A 668 26.75 28.24 16.94
N LEU A 669 25.46 28.18 17.30
CA LEU A 669 24.37 28.09 16.32
C LEU A 669 24.30 29.33 15.42
N ARG A 670 24.42 30.53 16.00
CA ARG A 670 24.33 31.77 15.20
C ARG A 670 25.49 31.93 14.22
N GLU A 671 26.70 31.58 14.64
CA GLU A 671 27.88 31.59 13.76
C GLU A 671 27.71 30.57 12.61
N GLU A 672 27.34 29.32 12.92
CA GLU A 672 27.13 28.30 11.89
C GLU A 672 25.95 28.61 10.96
N PHE A 673 24.88 29.25 11.46
CA PHE A 673 23.75 29.68 10.64
C PHE A 673 24.15 30.75 9.62
N ILE A 674 24.97 31.73 10.03
CA ILE A 674 25.50 32.75 9.12
C ILE A 674 26.40 32.08 8.05
N ARG A 675 27.32 31.20 8.46
CA ARG A 675 28.17 30.41 7.53
C ARG A 675 27.36 29.53 6.58
N ALA A 676 26.26 28.94 7.03
CA ALA A 676 25.36 28.12 6.22
C ALA A 676 24.60 28.97 5.19
N ARG A 677 24.09 30.15 5.58
CA ARG A 677 23.45 31.09 4.65
C ARG A 677 24.41 31.65 3.60
N GLU A 678 25.67 31.90 3.96
CA GLU A 678 26.68 32.33 2.99
C GLU A 678 26.95 31.22 1.96
N ARG A 679 27.10 29.96 2.38
CA ARG A 679 27.25 28.82 1.47
C ARG A 679 26.08 28.68 0.48
N LEU A 680 24.83 28.79 0.94
CA LEU A 680 23.64 28.71 0.09
C LEU A 680 23.42 29.92 -0.85
N ARG A 681 24.12 31.04 -0.61
CA ARG A 681 24.06 32.26 -1.44
C ARG A 681 25.13 32.33 -2.53
N VAL A 682 26.23 31.59 -2.37
CA VAL A 682 27.42 31.72 -3.24
C VAL A 682 27.29 30.89 -4.53
N ASP A 683 26.39 29.91 -4.60
CA ASP A 683 26.34 28.99 -5.74
C ASP A 683 24.93 28.56 -6.21
N PRO A 684 24.51 28.94 -7.44
CA PRO A 684 23.34 28.37 -8.10
C PRO A 684 23.64 27.12 -8.96
N HIS A 685 24.91 26.72 -9.14
CA HIS A 685 25.33 25.82 -10.22
C HIS A 685 26.39 24.74 -9.87
N VAL A 686 26.96 24.72 -8.67
CA VAL A 686 27.74 23.58 -8.17
C VAL A 686 26.80 22.62 -7.43
N GLY A 687 26.32 21.62 -8.18
CA GLY A 687 25.53 20.51 -7.65
C GLY A 687 26.37 19.34 -7.13
#